data_AF-A0A9X7NNR8-F1
#
_entry.id   AF-A0A9X7NNR8-F1
#
_cell.length_a   1.000
_cell.length_b   1.000
_cell.length_c   1.000
_cell.angle_alpha   90.00
_cell.angle_beta   90.00
_cell.angle_gamma   90.00
#
_symmetry.space_group_name_H-M   'P 1'
#
loop_
_entity.id
_entity.type
_entity.pdbx_description
1 polymer ?
#
loop_
_entity_poly.entity_id
_entity_poly.type
_entity_poly.pdbx_seq_one_letter_code
_entity_poly.pdbx_strand_id
1 'polypeptide(L)'
;MTDDTNDGAPKKPAVKAAAKPTTRRKTTSRTPASRAASAKPASSKSTPAKSPSAKPAAAKAAPAKPAAAKPAAAKPAAAKSPAKTASAKPAAAKPATNKPSASATKAADAKAPAKSVTATKPSTSRTPKPAAAKAAAKPAAKKAAPVKPEAANASKAKTAAPKASAPKAAASKAAEPKAGPTASAGAVHGTITGPLVMIGLGSIGKGTLPLIERHFKFDKSRFTVIDPVDGDAKLVTDRGYRFEKVALTPENYKDILTPLLTEGEGQGFVVNLSVDTSSLDLMKFCRKLGVLYIDTVVEPWPGFYFDDTATAADRTNYALREAVRREKKKHPGGTTAVSCCGANPGMVSWFVKKALVDIATDTGVKFKEPSSQKGWAKLMKKVGVKGIHIAERDTQRAKEPKPFGEFWNTWSVEGFLSEGFQPAELGWGTHETWKPANAKKHKKGCKAAIYLEQPGANTRVRTWCPTPGAQYGFLVTHNEAISIADYFSVSDGKKVSYRPTCHYAYHPANVAVLSLHELFGSAGKVQETLHVLDESELQDGIDELGVLLYGHKKNAYWYGSQLSVEEARDLAPYQNATGLQVTSAVLAGMVWALENPEAGIVETDEMDYKRCLEIQLPYLGPVKGYYTDWTPLEGRPGFYKEDIDTKDPWQFRNILVR
;
A
#
# COMPACT_ATOMS: atom_id res chain seq x y z
N MET A 1 35.26 54.35 28.41
CA MET A 1 34.02 55.10 28.10
C MET A 1 32.91 54.06 27.95
N THR A 2 32.53 53.33 29.01
CA THR A 2 31.86 53.74 30.27
C THR A 2 30.40 54.14 30.07
N ASP A 3 29.40 53.76 30.87
CA ASP A 3 29.24 52.84 32.03
C ASP A 3 27.72 52.85 32.38
N ASP A 4 27.08 51.94 33.15
CA ASP A 4 27.39 50.54 33.47
C ASP A 4 26.12 49.79 33.98
N THR A 5 26.24 48.47 34.08
CA THR A 5 25.49 47.41 34.83
C THR A 5 24.18 47.61 35.66
N ASN A 6 23.49 46.45 35.81
CA ASN A 6 22.78 45.91 37.00
C ASN A 6 21.40 46.44 37.47
N ASP A 7 20.63 45.70 38.28
CA ASP A 7 20.27 44.26 38.31
C ASP A 7 19.11 44.07 39.34
N GLY A 8 18.48 42.89 39.40
CA GLY A 8 17.82 42.39 40.62
C GLY A 8 16.31 42.15 40.58
N ALA A 9 15.93 40.89 40.83
CA ALA A 9 14.62 40.45 41.32
C ALA A 9 14.83 39.73 42.68
N PRO A 10 13.85 39.04 43.31
CA PRO A 10 12.39 39.00 43.14
C PRO A 10 11.60 39.12 44.48
N LYS A 11 10.25 39.14 44.44
CA LYS A 11 9.36 38.35 45.36
C LYS A 11 7.84 38.49 45.08
N LYS A 12 7.08 37.52 45.61
CA LYS A 12 5.59 37.39 45.69
C LYS A 12 5.09 38.01 47.05
N PRO A 13 3.80 38.00 47.50
CA PRO A 13 2.64 37.22 47.01
C PRO A 13 1.19 37.82 47.13
N ALA A 14 0.22 37.04 46.59
CA ALA A 14 -1.16 36.76 47.08
C ALA A 14 -2.19 37.87 47.43
N VAL A 15 -3.45 37.64 47.01
CA VAL A 15 -4.68 38.28 47.52
C VAL A 15 -5.78 37.22 47.73
N LYS A 16 -6.68 37.41 48.71
CA LYS A 16 -7.80 36.50 49.09
C LYS A 16 -9.19 37.02 48.63
N ALA A 17 -10.25 36.27 48.92
CA ALA A 17 -11.62 36.44 48.41
C ALA A 17 -12.63 37.10 49.40
N ALA A 18 -13.93 37.06 49.06
CA ALA A 18 -15.14 37.53 49.78
C ALA A 18 -15.51 39.04 49.65
N ALA A 19 -16.77 39.50 49.70
CA ALA A 19 -18.10 38.85 49.49
C ALA A 19 -19.26 39.87 49.24
N LYS A 20 -20.45 39.32 48.94
CA LYS A 20 -21.85 39.85 48.87
C LYS A 20 -22.33 40.80 50.01
N PRO A 21 -23.58 41.36 50.02
CA PRO A 21 -24.69 41.40 49.01
C PRO A 21 -25.41 42.80 48.88
N THR A 22 -26.46 42.95 48.04
CA THR A 22 -27.87 43.23 48.46
C THR A 22 -28.89 43.47 47.31
N THR A 23 -30.14 43.12 47.64
CA THR A 23 -31.49 43.14 47.01
C THR A 23 -32.02 44.49 46.50
N ARG A 24 -33.09 44.62 45.65
CA ARG A 24 -34.58 44.48 45.87
C ARG A 24 -35.32 44.91 44.54
N ARG A 25 -36.65 44.83 44.19
CA ARG A 25 -37.95 44.30 44.75
C ARG A 25 -39.15 44.27 43.71
N LYS A 26 -39.38 43.17 42.95
CA LYS A 26 -40.70 42.77 42.32
C LYS A 26 -41.28 43.65 41.13
N THR A 27 -42.41 43.39 40.42
CA THR A 27 -43.60 42.46 40.58
C THR A 27 -44.44 42.18 39.28
N THR A 28 -45.18 41.04 39.22
CA THR A 28 -46.48 40.72 38.50
C THR A 28 -46.58 40.82 36.95
N SER A 29 -47.38 40.03 36.20
CA SER A 29 -48.27 38.82 36.38
C SER A 29 -48.61 38.21 34.96
N ARG A 30 -49.53 37.27 34.62
CA ARG A 30 -50.65 36.49 35.25
C ARG A 30 -50.98 35.19 34.43
N THR A 31 -52.11 34.51 34.71
CA THR A 31 -52.65 33.24 34.09
C THR A 31 -54.00 33.47 33.35
N PRO A 32 -54.63 32.53 32.55
CA PRO A 32 -54.99 31.08 32.78
C PRO A 32 -54.57 30.09 31.64
N ALA A 33 -54.57 28.73 31.72
CA ALA A 33 -55.56 27.64 32.03
C ALA A 33 -56.55 27.32 30.86
N SER A 34 -57.00 26.07 30.53
CA SER A 34 -56.92 24.72 31.16
C SER A 34 -57.30 23.51 30.22
N ARG A 35 -57.30 22.27 30.76
CA ARG A 35 -57.88 20.95 30.29
C ARG A 35 -57.04 20.04 29.36
N ALA A 36 -57.09 18.68 29.45
CA ALA A 36 -57.55 17.75 30.52
C ALA A 36 -57.12 16.27 30.30
N ALA A 37 -56.92 15.52 31.42
CA ALA A 37 -56.96 14.04 31.58
C ALA A 37 -55.93 13.16 30.77
N SER A 38 -55.57 11.90 31.13
CA SER A 38 -56.15 10.92 32.08
C SER A 38 -55.11 10.03 32.80
N ALA A 39 -55.49 9.52 33.99
CA ALA A 39 -55.06 8.26 34.66
C ALA A 39 -53.58 7.96 35.06
N LYS A 40 -53.43 7.42 36.29
CA LYS A 40 -52.25 6.83 37.00
C LYS A 40 -52.61 5.38 37.43
N PRO A 41 -51.82 4.57 38.20
CA PRO A 41 -50.49 4.75 38.85
C PRO A 41 -49.38 3.97 38.10
N ALA A 42 -48.25 3.42 38.61
CA ALA A 42 -47.59 3.22 39.93
C ALA A 42 -46.03 3.18 39.74
N SER A 43 -45.05 3.22 40.67
CA SER A 43 -44.85 3.12 42.14
C SER A 43 -44.85 1.70 42.78
N SER A 44 -43.84 1.25 43.56
CA SER A 44 -42.55 1.88 43.94
C SER A 44 -41.47 0.91 44.48
N LYS A 45 -40.19 1.30 44.27
CA LYS A 45 -38.91 0.93 44.93
C LYS A 45 -38.93 0.15 46.28
N SER A 46 -37.95 -0.74 46.47
CA SER A 46 -36.95 -0.64 47.58
C SER A 46 -35.75 -1.61 47.43
N THR A 47 -34.65 -1.31 48.14
CA THR A 47 -33.36 -2.02 48.31
C THR A 47 -32.72 -1.50 49.63
N PRO A 48 -31.58 -1.98 50.19
CA PRO A 48 -30.72 -3.16 49.89
C PRO A 48 -30.37 -4.03 51.14
N ALA A 49 -29.61 -5.13 51.00
CA ALA A 49 -28.72 -5.66 52.08
C ALA A 49 -27.64 -6.70 51.65
N LYS A 50 -26.41 -6.48 52.14
CA LYS A 50 -25.35 -7.41 52.63
C LYS A 50 -25.06 -8.81 52.01
N SER A 51 -23.78 -9.05 51.73
CA SER A 51 -23.06 -10.35 51.70
C SER A 51 -22.68 -10.81 53.14
N PRO A 52 -22.05 -11.99 53.45
CA PRO A 52 -20.93 -12.66 52.74
C PRO A 52 -20.88 -14.22 52.78
N SER A 53 -19.73 -14.81 52.37
CA SER A 53 -19.28 -16.22 52.55
C SER A 53 -19.96 -17.28 51.65
N ALA A 54 -19.41 -18.47 51.35
CA ALA A 54 -18.10 -19.09 51.68
C ALA A 54 -17.59 -20.01 50.54
N LYS A 55 -16.36 -20.55 50.65
CA LYS A 55 -15.88 -21.70 49.84
C LYS A 55 -16.51 -23.02 50.31
N PRO A 56 -16.51 -24.05 49.45
CA PRO A 56 -15.74 -25.26 49.81
C PRO A 56 -14.63 -25.59 48.79
N ALA A 57 -13.89 -26.67 49.02
CA ALA A 57 -12.78 -27.16 48.19
C ALA A 57 -12.77 -28.70 48.13
N ALA A 58 -11.80 -29.27 47.39
CA ALA A 58 -11.69 -30.69 47.00
C ALA A 58 -12.70 -31.12 45.90
N ALA A 59 -12.41 -32.13 45.07
CA ALA A 59 -11.32 -33.12 45.13
C ALA A 59 -10.48 -33.23 43.83
N LYS A 60 -9.36 -33.97 43.91
CA LYS A 60 -8.50 -34.31 42.77
C LYS A 60 -9.08 -35.48 41.96
N ALA A 61 -8.87 -35.48 40.64
CA ALA A 61 -8.86 -36.68 39.82
C ALA A 61 -7.63 -36.63 38.89
N ALA A 62 -6.97 -37.78 38.69
CA ALA A 62 -5.79 -37.92 37.82
C ALA A 62 -6.20 -38.47 36.43
N PRO A 63 -5.39 -38.26 35.37
CA PRO A 63 -5.86 -38.42 33.99
C PRO A 63 -5.92 -39.87 33.50
N ALA A 64 -6.89 -40.15 32.64
CA ALA A 64 -6.99 -41.42 31.91
C ALA A 64 -6.11 -41.40 30.64
N LYS A 65 -5.40 -42.51 30.38
CA LYS A 65 -4.74 -42.78 29.10
C LYS A 65 -5.73 -43.35 28.08
N PRO A 66 -5.65 -42.94 26.81
CA PRO A 66 -5.94 -43.80 25.67
C PRO A 66 -4.69 -44.61 25.23
N ALA A 67 -4.89 -45.67 24.44
CA ALA A 67 -3.82 -46.57 24.01
C ALA A 67 -3.01 -46.04 22.81
N ALA A 68 -1.79 -46.56 22.64
CA ALA A 68 -0.95 -46.27 21.48
C ALA A 68 -1.37 -47.08 20.25
N ALA A 69 -1.41 -46.44 19.08
CA ALA A 69 -1.50 -47.08 17.77
C ALA A 69 -0.17 -46.95 17.03
N LYS A 70 0.32 -48.05 16.43
CA LYS A 70 1.54 -48.04 15.59
C LYS A 70 1.19 -47.72 14.13
N PRO A 71 1.89 -46.78 13.49
CA PRO A 71 2.15 -46.84 12.04
C PRO A 71 3.28 -47.86 11.77
N ALA A 72 3.25 -48.54 10.62
CA ALA A 72 4.32 -49.44 10.20
C ALA A 72 5.48 -48.67 9.55
N ALA A 73 6.72 -49.10 9.79
CA ALA A 73 7.90 -48.47 9.22
C ALA A 73 8.20 -49.02 7.80
N ALA A 74 8.22 -48.14 6.79
CA ALA A 74 8.78 -48.43 5.48
C ALA A 74 10.27 -48.03 5.46
N LYS A 75 11.16 -48.93 5.02
CA LYS A 75 12.59 -48.65 4.85
C LYS A 75 12.87 -48.02 3.49
N PRO A 76 13.61 -46.90 3.41
CA PRO A 76 14.53 -46.64 2.31
C PRO A 76 15.78 -47.53 2.47
N ALA A 77 16.32 -48.06 1.38
CA ALA A 77 17.59 -48.80 1.40
C ALA A 77 18.79 -47.83 1.36
N ALA A 78 19.84 -48.11 2.13
CA ALA A 78 21.08 -47.36 2.07
C ALA A 78 21.98 -47.87 0.93
N ALA A 79 22.45 -46.97 0.07
CA ALA A 79 23.52 -47.22 -0.91
C ALA A 79 24.71 -46.29 -0.60
N LYS A 80 25.94 -46.79 -0.77
CA LYS A 80 27.17 -46.09 -0.38
C LYS A 80 27.89 -45.49 -1.59
N SER A 81 28.30 -44.22 -1.49
CA SER A 81 29.51 -43.68 -2.14
C SER A 81 30.77 -44.44 -1.62
N PRO A 82 31.93 -44.50 -2.31
CA PRO A 82 32.50 -43.41 -3.13
C PRO A 82 33.36 -43.78 -4.37
N ALA A 83 33.69 -42.77 -5.19
CA ALA A 83 34.95 -42.68 -5.96
C ALA A 83 35.23 -41.21 -6.39
N LYS A 84 36.48 -40.88 -6.76
CA LYS A 84 36.91 -39.57 -7.29
C LYS A 84 37.48 -39.72 -8.71
N THR A 85 37.24 -38.74 -9.59
CA THR A 85 38.09 -38.19 -10.71
C THR A 85 37.17 -37.55 -11.77
N ALA A 86 37.58 -36.62 -12.65
CA ALA A 86 38.56 -35.53 -12.63
C ALA A 86 38.39 -34.71 -13.94
N SER A 87 38.44 -33.37 -13.85
CA SER A 87 38.73 -32.37 -14.91
C SER A 87 38.71 -32.74 -16.42
N ALA A 88 37.79 -32.14 -17.19
CA ALA A 88 38.04 -31.67 -18.58
C ALA A 88 36.95 -30.67 -19.07
N LYS A 89 37.32 -29.75 -19.99
CA LYS A 89 36.44 -28.76 -20.67
C LYS A 89 37.17 -28.24 -21.93
N PRO A 90 36.49 -27.68 -22.96
CA PRO A 90 35.42 -28.22 -23.79
C PRO A 90 35.90 -28.48 -25.24
N ALA A 91 35.05 -29.06 -26.09
CA ALA A 91 35.17 -29.00 -27.56
C ALA A 91 33.85 -28.51 -28.18
N ALA A 92 33.91 -27.88 -29.36
CA ALA A 92 32.77 -27.18 -29.97
C ALA A 92 32.34 -27.78 -31.32
N ALA A 93 31.04 -27.75 -31.60
CA ALA A 93 30.46 -27.94 -32.91
C ALA A 93 29.23 -27.01 -33.09
N LYS A 94 28.93 -26.60 -34.32
CA LYS A 94 27.82 -25.68 -34.67
C LYS A 94 26.66 -26.42 -35.39
N PRO A 95 25.47 -25.81 -35.54
CA PRO A 95 24.22 -26.56 -35.61
C PRO A 95 23.81 -27.02 -37.02
N ALA A 96 22.91 -28.00 -37.05
CA ALA A 96 22.12 -28.37 -38.22
C ALA A 96 20.65 -27.92 -38.04
N THR A 97 20.02 -27.50 -39.14
CA THR A 97 18.63 -27.04 -39.22
C THR A 97 17.64 -28.21 -39.34
N ASN A 98 16.37 -28.00 -38.96
CA ASN A 98 15.24 -28.56 -39.71
C ASN A 98 13.90 -27.83 -39.47
N LYS A 99 13.02 -27.89 -40.47
CA LYS A 99 11.60 -27.48 -40.43
C LYS A 99 10.73 -28.69 -40.80
N PRO A 100 9.41 -28.69 -40.52
CA PRO A 100 8.62 -29.93 -40.44
C PRO A 100 8.00 -30.39 -41.77
N SER A 101 7.69 -31.68 -41.83
CA SER A 101 6.81 -32.32 -42.82
C SER A 101 5.51 -32.81 -42.17
N ALA A 102 4.38 -32.69 -42.86
CA ALA A 102 3.08 -33.21 -42.44
C ALA A 102 2.70 -34.50 -43.18
N SER A 103 1.78 -35.30 -42.62
CA SER A 103 1.17 -36.44 -43.31
C SER A 103 -0.28 -36.68 -42.86
N ALA A 104 -1.19 -36.84 -43.83
CA ALA A 104 -2.50 -37.49 -43.68
C ALA A 104 -2.40 -38.91 -44.31
N THR A 105 -3.40 -39.81 -44.38
CA THR A 105 -4.88 -39.65 -44.45
C THR A 105 -5.61 -40.99 -44.23
N LYS A 106 -6.96 -40.93 -44.06
CA LYS A 106 -8.03 -41.98 -44.16
C LYS A 106 -8.49 -42.60 -42.82
N ALA A 107 -9.78 -42.66 -42.45
CA ALA A 107 -11.08 -42.93 -43.11
C ALA A 107 -11.46 -44.43 -43.14
N ALA A 108 -12.73 -44.87 -43.12
CA ALA A 108 -14.03 -44.16 -43.19
C ALA A 108 -14.81 -44.23 -41.83
N ASP A 109 -16.14 -44.33 -41.63
CA ASP A 109 -17.33 -44.48 -42.52
C ASP A 109 -18.61 -43.79 -41.91
N ALA A 110 -19.85 -44.20 -42.24
CA ALA A 110 -21.04 -43.34 -42.17
C ALA A 110 -22.41 -44.00 -41.81
N LYS A 111 -23.39 -43.18 -41.39
CA LYS A 111 -24.79 -43.17 -41.91
C LYS A 111 -25.65 -42.00 -41.39
N ALA A 112 -26.72 -41.69 -42.13
CA ALA A 112 -27.77 -40.71 -41.80
C ALA A 112 -29.17 -41.27 -42.17
N PRO A 113 -30.27 -40.55 -41.88
CA PRO A 113 -31.14 -40.12 -42.99
C PRO A 113 -31.77 -38.71 -42.86
N ALA A 114 -32.39 -38.25 -43.96
CA ALA A 114 -33.08 -36.95 -44.13
C ALA A 114 -34.54 -36.96 -43.61
N LYS A 115 -35.40 -35.91 -43.65
CA LYS A 115 -35.77 -34.88 -44.67
C LYS A 115 -36.13 -33.55 -43.95
N SER A 116 -36.66 -32.44 -44.52
CA SER A 116 -37.32 -32.14 -45.82
C SER A 116 -37.10 -30.66 -46.27
N VAL A 117 -38.06 -30.03 -46.98
CA VAL A 117 -37.97 -28.72 -47.67
C VAL A 117 -39.32 -27.99 -47.70
N THR A 118 -39.35 -26.66 -47.55
CA THR A 118 -40.32 -25.72 -48.19
C THR A 118 -39.79 -24.27 -48.17
N ALA A 119 -40.32 -23.38 -49.02
CA ALA A 119 -39.83 -22.00 -49.20
C ALA A 119 -40.91 -21.01 -49.66
N THR A 120 -40.74 -19.70 -49.38
CA THR A 120 -41.53 -18.60 -49.95
C THR A 120 -40.78 -17.26 -49.99
N LYS A 121 -41.25 -16.30 -50.80
CA LYS A 121 -40.59 -15.00 -51.14
C LYS A 121 -40.87 -13.87 -50.14
N PRO A 122 -39.94 -12.89 -50.01
CA PRO A 122 -40.21 -11.54 -49.46
C PRO A 122 -40.69 -10.54 -50.53
N SER A 123 -41.23 -9.38 -50.12
CA SER A 123 -41.80 -8.35 -51.02
C SER A 123 -41.21 -6.93 -50.86
N THR A 124 -40.83 -6.36 -52.01
CA THR A 124 -40.95 -4.93 -52.40
C THR A 124 -40.27 -3.80 -51.59
N SER A 125 -39.10 -3.37 -52.09
CA SER A 125 -38.71 -1.95 -52.29
C SER A 125 -38.37 -1.10 -51.04
N ARG A 126 -37.69 0.07 -51.14
CA ARG A 126 -37.31 0.90 -52.32
C ARG A 126 -36.05 1.73 -52.00
N THR A 127 -35.14 1.93 -52.96
CA THR A 127 -33.98 2.84 -52.83
C THR A 127 -33.80 3.70 -54.09
N PRO A 128 -33.18 4.90 -53.96
CA PRO A 128 -32.55 5.59 -55.09
C PRO A 128 -31.01 5.68 -54.98
N LYS A 129 -30.39 5.80 -56.16
CA LYS A 129 -28.94 5.90 -56.49
C LYS A 129 -28.26 7.17 -55.91
N PRO A 130 -26.92 7.22 -55.79
CA PRO A 130 -26.00 7.41 -56.93
C PRO A 130 -24.97 6.26 -57.08
N ALA A 131 -24.72 5.69 -58.26
CA ALA A 131 -24.12 6.25 -59.48
C ALA A 131 -22.58 6.33 -59.40
N ALA A 132 -21.90 5.57 -60.25
CA ALA A 132 -20.44 5.42 -60.27
C ALA A 132 -19.93 5.40 -61.72
N ALA A 133 -18.73 5.94 -61.94
CA ALA A 133 -17.94 5.78 -63.16
C ALA A 133 -16.45 5.90 -62.82
N LYS A 134 -15.64 4.91 -63.20
CA LYS A 134 -14.18 4.94 -63.01
C LYS A 134 -13.47 3.99 -63.98
N ALA A 135 -12.89 4.55 -65.05
CA ALA A 135 -11.95 3.91 -65.96
C ALA A 135 -11.31 4.98 -66.87
N ALA A 136 -10.12 4.83 -67.45
CA ALA A 136 -8.91 4.10 -67.02
C ALA A 136 -7.74 4.55 -67.93
N ALA A 137 -6.56 4.90 -67.38
CA ALA A 137 -5.33 5.08 -68.15
C ALA A 137 -4.05 5.06 -67.28
N LYS A 138 -2.97 4.49 -67.83
CA LYS A 138 -1.57 4.46 -67.36
C LYS A 138 -0.72 3.90 -68.54
N PRO A 139 0.62 3.98 -68.54
CA PRO A 139 1.54 4.80 -67.74
C PRO A 139 2.55 5.60 -68.59
N ALA A 140 3.42 6.39 -67.95
CA ALA A 140 4.74 6.74 -68.49
C ALA A 140 5.75 6.89 -67.33
N ALA A 141 7.03 6.57 -67.56
CA ALA A 141 8.09 6.65 -66.56
C ALA A 141 9.45 6.97 -67.23
N LYS A 142 10.35 7.64 -66.50
CA LYS A 142 11.77 7.79 -66.88
C LYS A 142 12.69 7.53 -65.69
N LYS A 143 13.92 7.08 -65.98
CA LYS A 143 14.97 6.68 -65.04
C LYS A 143 16.01 7.79 -64.85
N ALA A 144 16.73 7.75 -63.73
CA ALA A 144 18.15 8.12 -63.63
C ALA A 144 18.81 7.31 -62.49
N ALA A 145 20.14 7.26 -62.45
CA ALA A 145 20.94 6.39 -61.55
C ALA A 145 21.91 7.22 -60.67
N PRO A 146 22.50 6.66 -59.59
CA PRO A 146 23.22 7.40 -58.56
C PRO A 146 24.75 7.49 -58.76
N VAL A 147 25.39 8.50 -58.14
CA VAL A 147 26.86 8.64 -58.03
C VAL A 147 27.25 9.18 -56.64
N LYS A 148 28.44 8.79 -56.17
CA LYS A 148 29.19 9.23 -54.97
C LYS A 148 30.68 8.86 -55.23
N PRO A 149 31.69 9.33 -54.47
CA PRO A 149 31.81 10.53 -53.62
C PRO A 149 32.99 11.43 -54.05
N GLU A 150 33.21 12.59 -53.39
CA GLU A 150 34.56 13.06 -53.03
C GLU A 150 34.53 14.20 -51.99
N ALA A 151 35.70 14.69 -51.52
CA ALA A 151 35.83 15.68 -50.46
C ALA A 151 37.07 16.58 -50.62
N ALA A 152 36.97 17.87 -50.25
CA ALA A 152 38.14 18.72 -49.96
C ALA A 152 37.81 20.00 -49.17
N ASN A 153 38.68 20.30 -48.20
CA ASN A 153 39.14 21.61 -47.67
C ASN A 153 38.20 22.77 -47.29
N ALA A 154 38.58 23.40 -46.17
CA ALA A 154 38.01 24.61 -45.59
C ALA A 154 38.67 25.90 -46.09
N SER A 155 38.03 27.05 -45.83
CA SER A 155 38.71 28.35 -45.66
C SER A 155 37.95 29.26 -44.68
N LYS A 156 38.59 30.35 -44.23
CA LYS A 156 38.06 31.28 -43.21
C LYS A 156 37.65 32.61 -43.86
N ALA A 157 36.53 33.20 -43.41
CA ALA A 157 36.30 34.64 -43.50
C ALA A 157 35.40 35.13 -42.35
N LYS A 158 35.48 36.43 -42.01
CA LYS A 158 34.65 37.09 -40.98
C LYS A 158 33.74 38.15 -41.62
N THR A 159 32.53 38.29 -41.10
CA THR A 159 31.77 39.56 -41.05
C THR A 159 31.09 39.65 -39.68
N ALA A 160 30.62 40.84 -39.26
CA ALA A 160 30.35 41.12 -37.85
C ALA A 160 29.14 42.04 -37.61
N ALA A 161 28.67 42.03 -36.35
CA ALA A 161 27.68 42.93 -35.73
C ALA A 161 26.22 42.77 -36.20
N PRO A 162 25.22 43.25 -35.42
CA PRO A 162 25.29 43.96 -34.13
C PRO A 162 24.73 43.20 -32.92
N LYS A 163 24.86 43.79 -31.72
CA LYS A 163 24.24 43.32 -30.47
C LYS A 163 22.85 43.94 -30.28
N ALA A 164 21.92 43.18 -29.72
CA ALA A 164 20.76 43.68 -28.97
C ALA A 164 20.55 42.78 -27.73
N SER A 165 20.07 43.33 -26.62
CA SER A 165 20.08 42.68 -25.30
C SER A 165 18.75 42.06 -24.89
N ALA A 166 18.78 40.80 -24.46
CA ALA A 166 17.72 40.19 -23.65
C ALA A 166 18.07 40.28 -22.14
N PRO A 167 17.08 40.44 -21.23
CA PRO A 167 17.34 40.66 -19.80
C PRO A 167 17.78 39.39 -19.07
N LYS A 168 18.63 39.55 -18.05
CA LYS A 168 18.95 38.47 -17.10
C LYS A 168 17.72 38.13 -16.25
N ALA A 169 17.23 36.90 -16.35
CA ALA A 169 16.44 36.31 -15.26
C ALA A 169 17.34 36.16 -14.03
N ALA A 170 16.91 36.68 -12.88
CA ALA A 170 17.67 36.57 -11.65
C ALA A 170 17.49 35.17 -11.05
N ALA A 171 18.53 34.33 -11.16
CA ALA A 171 18.57 33.04 -10.47
C ALA A 171 18.70 33.27 -8.95
N SER A 172 17.57 33.29 -8.26
CA SER A 172 17.53 33.24 -6.80
C SER A 172 18.10 31.91 -6.33
N LYS A 173 19.31 31.92 -5.74
CA LYS A 173 19.84 30.75 -5.04
C LYS A 173 18.90 30.40 -3.89
N ALA A 174 18.08 29.37 -4.08
CA ALA A 174 17.48 28.67 -2.96
C ALA A 174 18.63 28.14 -2.08
N ALA A 175 18.58 28.41 -0.78
CA ALA A 175 19.55 27.83 0.13
C ALA A 175 19.27 26.32 0.22
N GLU A 176 20.30 25.50 0.00
CA GLU A 176 20.22 24.07 0.26
C GLU A 176 19.86 23.88 1.75
N PRO A 177 18.84 23.05 2.08
CA PRO A 177 18.57 22.74 3.47
C PRO A 177 19.78 21.98 4.02
N LYS A 178 20.46 22.56 5.02
CA LYS A 178 21.55 21.87 5.72
C LYS A 178 21.03 20.51 6.18
N ALA A 179 21.74 19.45 5.82
CA ALA A 179 21.43 18.11 6.28
C ALA A 179 21.31 18.12 7.81
N GLY A 180 20.25 17.48 8.32
CA GLY A 180 20.17 17.15 9.74
C GLY A 180 21.30 16.19 10.14
N PRO A 181 21.51 15.97 11.45
CA PRO A 181 22.52 15.01 11.89
C PRO A 181 22.23 13.64 11.25
N THR A 182 23.19 13.13 10.49
CA THR A 182 23.11 11.80 9.87
C THR A 182 22.99 10.75 10.96
N ALA A 183 21.82 10.13 11.10
CA ALA A 183 21.62 9.01 12.01
C ALA A 183 22.58 7.88 11.60
N SER A 184 23.51 7.53 12.48
CA SER A 184 24.50 6.49 12.21
C SER A 184 23.82 5.14 11.99
N ALA A 185 24.23 4.39 10.95
CA ALA A 185 23.64 3.12 10.49
C ALA A 185 23.82 1.91 11.44
N GLY A 186 23.90 2.16 12.75
CA GLY A 186 23.98 1.17 13.83
C GLY A 186 23.44 1.71 15.17
N ALA A 187 22.58 2.74 15.14
CA ALA A 187 21.96 3.28 16.35
C ALA A 187 20.87 2.34 16.88
N VAL A 188 21.04 1.82 18.10
CA VAL A 188 20.00 1.06 18.79
C VAL A 188 18.87 2.01 19.22
N HIS A 189 17.66 1.76 18.73
CA HIS A 189 16.49 2.61 18.93
C HIS A 189 15.60 2.18 20.10
N GLY A 190 15.71 0.92 20.56
CA GLY A 190 14.89 0.42 21.66
C GLY A 190 15.39 -0.87 22.30
N THR A 191 14.68 -1.32 23.34
CA THR A 191 14.87 -2.64 23.96
C THR A 191 13.51 -3.33 24.07
N ILE A 192 13.38 -4.50 23.46
CA ILE A 192 12.21 -5.38 23.61
C ILE A 192 12.49 -6.26 24.82
N THR A 193 11.68 -6.13 25.86
CA THR A 193 11.96 -6.74 27.18
C THR A 193 11.25 -8.06 27.40
N GLY A 194 10.11 -8.28 26.73
CA GLY A 194 9.39 -9.56 26.67
C GLY A 194 9.76 -10.39 25.44
N PRO A 195 8.96 -11.42 25.13
CA PRO A 195 9.16 -12.25 23.93
C PRO A 195 8.99 -11.45 22.63
N LEU A 196 9.77 -11.82 21.62
CA LEU A 196 9.62 -11.35 20.24
C LEU A 196 9.13 -12.52 19.37
N VAL A 197 8.03 -12.31 18.65
CA VAL A 197 7.53 -13.30 17.69
C VAL A 197 7.34 -12.65 16.32
N MET A 198 8.04 -13.16 15.31
CA MET A 198 7.80 -12.82 13.91
C MET A 198 6.92 -13.91 13.29
N ILE A 199 5.91 -13.52 12.52
CA ILE A 199 5.04 -14.42 11.77
C ILE A 199 5.28 -14.14 10.30
N GLY A 200 5.66 -15.17 9.52
CA GLY A 200 6.12 -15.04 8.14
C GLY A 200 7.63 -14.82 8.00
N LEU A 201 8.27 -15.65 7.18
CA LEU A 201 9.68 -15.58 6.75
C LEU A 201 9.79 -15.43 5.21
N GLY A 202 8.75 -14.88 4.57
CA GLY A 202 8.81 -14.40 3.18
C GLY A 202 9.79 -13.22 3.00
N SER A 203 9.80 -12.58 1.83
CA SER A 203 10.77 -11.51 1.50
C SER A 203 10.83 -10.39 2.56
N ILE A 204 9.68 -9.96 3.08
CA ILE A 204 9.61 -8.91 4.11
C ILE A 204 10.09 -9.43 5.48
N GLY A 205 9.84 -10.68 5.83
CA GLY A 205 10.38 -11.31 7.05
C GLY A 205 11.91 -11.40 6.99
N LYS A 206 12.46 -11.91 5.87
CA LYS A 206 13.91 -12.00 5.63
C LYS A 206 14.60 -10.65 5.70
N GLY A 207 13.99 -9.61 5.12
CA GLY A 207 14.54 -8.26 5.14
C GLY A 207 14.37 -7.52 6.48
N THR A 208 13.31 -7.82 7.25
CA THR A 208 13.08 -7.22 8.59
C THR A 208 14.01 -7.79 9.65
N LEU A 209 14.33 -9.09 9.58
CA LEU A 209 15.23 -9.79 10.50
C LEU A 209 16.56 -9.04 10.77
N PRO A 210 17.39 -8.66 9.77
CA PRO A 210 18.64 -7.94 10.02
C PRO A 210 18.44 -6.50 10.53
N LEU A 211 17.30 -5.85 10.25
CA LEU A 211 16.99 -4.54 10.82
C LEU A 211 16.63 -4.63 12.31
N ILE A 212 15.90 -5.68 12.71
CA ILE A 212 15.65 -5.98 14.13
C ILE A 212 16.97 -6.26 14.87
N GLU A 213 17.85 -7.11 14.31
CA GLU A 213 19.18 -7.39 14.88
C GLU A 213 20.05 -6.14 15.04
N ARG A 214 19.93 -5.18 14.12
CA ARG A 214 20.73 -3.94 14.09
C ARG A 214 20.23 -2.88 15.06
N HIS A 215 18.91 -2.78 15.28
CA HIS A 215 18.30 -1.63 15.95
C HIS A 215 17.65 -1.91 17.30
N PHE A 216 17.41 -3.16 17.68
CA PHE A 216 16.82 -3.49 18.99
C PHE A 216 17.73 -4.37 19.84
N LYS A 217 17.78 -4.07 21.13
CA LYS A 217 18.21 -5.05 22.14
C LYS A 217 17.04 -5.96 22.47
N PHE A 218 17.25 -7.27 22.46
CA PHE A 218 16.26 -8.26 22.83
C PHE A 218 16.95 -9.54 23.33
N ASP A 219 16.20 -10.37 24.03
CA ASP A 219 16.64 -11.69 24.46
C ASP A 219 16.61 -12.67 23.28
N LYS A 220 17.79 -13.10 22.82
CA LYS A 220 17.91 -14.04 21.70
C LYS A 220 17.17 -15.36 21.94
N SER A 221 17.08 -15.82 23.20
CA SER A 221 16.42 -17.09 23.53
C SER A 221 14.90 -17.03 23.43
N ARG A 222 14.33 -15.82 23.50
CA ARG A 222 12.88 -15.54 23.41
C ARG A 222 12.49 -14.85 22.09
N PHE A 223 13.30 -15.00 21.04
CA PHE A 223 12.90 -14.69 19.67
C PHE A 223 12.48 -15.97 18.94
N THR A 224 11.22 -16.02 18.52
CA THR A 224 10.66 -17.08 17.65
C THR A 224 10.24 -16.49 16.31
N VAL A 225 10.50 -17.22 15.23
CA VAL A 225 9.89 -17.00 13.91
C VAL A 225 8.94 -18.17 13.61
N ILE A 226 7.77 -17.88 13.05
CA ILE A 226 6.73 -18.86 12.71
C ILE A 226 6.43 -18.78 11.22
N ASP A 227 6.63 -19.87 10.48
CA ASP A 227 6.27 -19.97 9.06
C ASP A 227 6.05 -21.45 8.67
N PRO A 228 5.02 -21.81 7.88
CA PRO A 228 4.86 -23.19 7.38
C PRO A 228 5.98 -23.67 6.44
N VAL A 229 6.74 -22.77 5.82
CA VAL A 229 7.81 -23.06 4.85
C VAL A 229 9.18 -22.87 5.51
N ASP A 230 9.98 -23.94 5.54
CA ASP A 230 11.28 -24.01 6.22
C ASP A 230 12.49 -23.82 5.30
N GLY A 231 12.29 -23.49 4.01
CA GLY A 231 13.38 -23.33 3.04
C GLY A 231 14.44 -22.31 3.46
N ASP A 232 14.00 -21.20 4.05
CA ASP A 232 14.85 -20.12 4.58
C ASP A 232 15.10 -20.21 6.10
N ALA A 233 14.62 -21.24 6.79
CA ALA A 233 14.65 -21.34 8.27
C ALA A 233 16.06 -21.23 8.86
N LYS A 234 17.11 -21.55 8.09
CA LYS A 234 18.51 -21.38 8.51
C LYS A 234 18.91 -19.93 8.77
N LEU A 235 18.27 -18.96 8.12
CA LEU A 235 18.46 -17.55 8.44
C LEU A 235 18.11 -17.26 9.91
N VAL A 236 17.21 -18.04 10.50
CA VAL A 236 16.75 -17.94 11.89
C VAL A 236 17.56 -18.88 12.80
N THR A 237 17.64 -20.18 12.48
CA THR A 237 18.25 -21.18 13.38
C THR A 237 19.74 -20.98 13.58
N ASP A 238 20.47 -20.57 12.54
CA ASP A 238 21.93 -20.45 12.59
C ASP A 238 22.37 -19.21 13.41
N ARG A 239 21.42 -18.36 13.80
CA ARG A 239 21.58 -17.24 14.75
C ARG A 239 21.27 -17.61 16.21
N GLY A 240 20.77 -18.82 16.46
CA GLY A 240 20.28 -19.27 17.75
C GLY A 240 18.84 -18.85 18.08
N TYR A 241 18.05 -18.42 17.09
CA TYR A 241 16.64 -18.11 17.25
C TYR A 241 15.76 -19.36 17.02
N ARG A 242 14.56 -19.37 17.61
CA ARG A 242 13.61 -20.48 17.44
C ARG A 242 12.86 -20.33 16.11
N PHE A 243 12.63 -21.43 15.42
CA PHE A 243 11.81 -21.50 14.21
C PHE A 243 10.73 -22.57 14.38
N GLU A 244 9.46 -22.17 14.30
CA GLU A 244 8.30 -23.06 14.42
C GLU A 244 7.69 -23.29 13.04
N LYS A 245 7.83 -24.50 12.50
CA LYS A 245 7.31 -24.86 11.17
C LYS A 245 5.81 -25.13 11.21
N VAL A 246 4.98 -24.09 11.22
CA VAL A 246 3.52 -24.23 11.35
C VAL A 246 2.77 -23.07 10.70
N ALA A 247 1.68 -23.38 10.00
CA ALA A 247 0.69 -22.40 9.57
C ALA A 247 -0.22 -22.04 10.75
N LEU A 248 -0.40 -20.75 11.02
CA LEU A 248 -1.41 -20.28 11.98
C LEU A 248 -2.79 -20.34 11.32
N THR A 249 -3.79 -20.85 12.04
CA THR A 249 -5.18 -21.03 11.58
C THR A 249 -6.17 -20.51 12.64
N PRO A 250 -7.45 -20.29 12.32
CA PRO A 250 -8.46 -19.84 13.29
C PRO A 250 -8.55 -20.72 14.55
N GLU A 251 -8.28 -22.01 14.39
CA GLU A 251 -8.32 -23.05 15.43
C GLU A 251 -7.07 -23.02 16.30
N ASN A 252 -5.86 -22.99 15.69
CA ASN A 252 -4.61 -23.27 16.40
C ASN A 252 -3.91 -22.01 16.97
N TYR A 253 -4.20 -20.81 16.44
CA TYR A 253 -3.29 -19.66 16.63
C TYR A 253 -3.12 -19.25 18.10
N LYS A 254 -4.16 -19.43 18.93
CA LYS A 254 -4.11 -19.10 20.36
C LYS A 254 -3.26 -20.10 21.14
N ASP A 255 -3.34 -21.38 20.79
CA ASP A 255 -2.68 -22.45 21.54
C ASP A 255 -1.17 -22.47 21.21
N ILE A 256 -0.81 -22.09 19.98
CA ILE A 256 0.59 -21.86 19.56
C ILE A 256 1.14 -20.56 20.17
N LEU A 257 0.43 -19.44 20.05
CA LEU A 257 0.96 -18.13 20.45
C LEU A 257 0.90 -17.87 21.96
N THR A 258 -0.02 -18.46 22.73
CA THR A 258 -0.08 -18.25 24.19
C THR A 258 1.27 -18.55 24.88
N PRO A 259 1.85 -19.76 24.79
CA PRO A 259 3.08 -20.08 25.51
C PRO A 259 4.27 -19.23 25.07
N LEU A 260 4.35 -18.87 23.78
CA LEU A 260 5.40 -18.00 23.24
C LEU A 260 5.28 -16.56 23.75
N LEU A 261 4.07 -16.00 23.77
CA LEU A 261 3.82 -14.60 24.11
C LEU A 261 3.74 -14.33 25.62
N THR A 262 3.58 -15.36 26.45
CA THR A 262 3.64 -15.26 27.92
C THR A 262 4.95 -15.84 28.50
N GLU A 263 6.02 -15.92 27.71
CA GLU A 263 7.30 -16.49 28.15
C GLU A 263 8.12 -15.49 28.98
N GLY A 264 7.97 -15.58 30.31
CA GLY A 264 8.66 -14.73 31.27
C GLY A 264 8.04 -13.33 31.38
N GLU A 265 8.85 -12.37 31.82
CA GLU A 265 8.41 -10.99 32.04
C GLU A 265 8.83 -10.06 30.89
N GLY A 266 8.27 -8.84 30.90
CA GLY A 266 8.60 -7.75 29.99
C GLY A 266 7.54 -7.48 28.91
N GLN A 267 7.73 -6.40 28.16
CA GLN A 267 6.85 -6.02 27.06
C GLN A 267 7.18 -6.86 25.83
N GLY A 268 6.31 -7.83 25.51
CA GLY A 268 6.41 -8.63 24.29
C GLY A 268 5.98 -7.85 23.04
N PHE A 269 6.43 -8.31 21.86
CA PHE A 269 6.13 -7.74 20.55
C PHE A 269 5.86 -8.83 19.50
N VAL A 270 4.75 -8.73 18.76
CA VAL A 270 4.45 -9.51 17.55
C VAL A 270 4.67 -8.68 16.28
N VAL A 271 5.45 -9.23 15.35
CA VAL A 271 5.75 -8.64 14.04
C VAL A 271 5.12 -9.53 12.97
N ASN A 272 3.94 -9.15 12.48
CA ASN A 272 3.15 -9.94 11.56
C ASN A 272 3.43 -9.55 10.10
N LEU A 273 4.06 -10.46 9.36
CA LEU A 273 4.55 -10.29 7.98
C LEU A 273 4.13 -11.47 7.08
N SER A 274 3.11 -12.24 7.48
CA SER A 274 2.55 -13.38 6.74
C SER A 274 1.31 -13.01 5.92
N VAL A 275 1.07 -13.80 4.87
CA VAL A 275 -0.24 -13.93 4.20
C VAL A 275 -1.12 -14.94 4.94
N ASP A 276 -2.40 -15.06 4.57
CA ASP A 276 -3.32 -16.13 5.01
C ASP A 276 -3.59 -16.16 6.54
N THR A 277 -3.29 -15.07 7.25
CA THR A 277 -3.48 -14.93 8.71
C THR A 277 -4.34 -13.74 9.08
N SER A 278 -5.40 -13.91 9.90
CA SER A 278 -6.28 -12.79 10.30
C SER A 278 -5.55 -11.77 11.18
N SER A 279 -5.09 -10.68 10.57
CA SER A 279 -4.47 -9.54 11.24
C SER A 279 -5.36 -9.02 12.37
N LEU A 280 -6.69 -8.98 12.17
CA LEU A 280 -7.63 -8.55 13.20
C LEU A 280 -7.65 -9.48 14.43
N ASP A 281 -7.64 -10.79 14.24
CA ASP A 281 -7.68 -11.75 15.36
C ASP A 281 -6.34 -11.88 16.10
N LEU A 282 -5.22 -11.77 15.37
CA LEU A 282 -3.88 -11.65 15.95
C LEU A 282 -3.75 -10.36 16.76
N MET A 283 -4.12 -9.21 16.19
CA MET A 283 -4.16 -7.90 16.85
C MET A 283 -4.99 -7.91 18.14
N LYS A 284 -6.21 -8.47 18.09
CA LYS A 284 -7.09 -8.62 19.26
C LYS A 284 -6.47 -9.52 20.34
N PHE A 285 -5.75 -10.57 19.93
CA PHE A 285 -5.13 -11.52 20.84
C PHE A 285 -3.89 -10.94 21.53
N CYS A 286 -3.01 -10.28 20.78
CA CYS A 286 -1.83 -9.58 21.33
C CYS A 286 -2.27 -8.51 22.34
N ARG A 287 -3.24 -7.67 21.97
CA ARG A 287 -3.83 -6.65 22.86
C ARG A 287 -4.48 -7.23 24.12
N LYS A 288 -5.03 -8.44 24.06
CA LYS A 288 -5.58 -9.14 25.25
C LYS A 288 -4.47 -9.62 26.20
N LEU A 289 -3.30 -9.97 25.67
CA LEU A 289 -2.14 -10.41 26.45
C LEU A 289 -1.24 -9.25 26.94
N GLY A 290 -1.52 -8.00 26.54
CA GLY A 290 -0.63 -6.87 26.81
C GLY A 290 0.63 -6.87 25.94
N VAL A 291 0.53 -7.43 24.73
CA VAL A 291 1.64 -7.58 23.77
C VAL A 291 1.48 -6.58 22.62
N LEU A 292 2.58 -5.89 22.27
CA LEU A 292 2.64 -4.97 21.14
C LEU A 292 2.50 -5.72 19.82
N TYR A 293 1.95 -5.05 18.80
CA TYR A 293 1.68 -5.69 17.51
C TYR A 293 1.94 -4.72 16.34
N ILE A 294 2.48 -5.23 15.24
CA ILE A 294 2.56 -4.53 13.95
C ILE A 294 2.20 -5.45 12.79
N ASP A 295 1.47 -4.94 11.80
CA ASP A 295 1.31 -5.55 10.46
C ASP A 295 1.53 -4.56 9.32
N THR A 296 1.77 -5.09 8.12
CA THR A 296 1.81 -4.34 6.86
C THR A 296 0.46 -4.33 6.14
N VAL A 297 -0.49 -5.19 6.50
CA VAL A 297 -1.76 -5.44 5.80
C VAL A 297 -2.87 -5.91 6.76
N VAL A 298 -4.14 -5.57 6.46
CA VAL A 298 -5.30 -6.16 7.16
C VAL A 298 -5.68 -7.49 6.49
N GLU A 299 -4.82 -8.47 6.67
CA GLU A 299 -4.97 -9.82 6.12
C GLU A 299 -6.16 -10.56 6.77
N PRO A 300 -6.94 -11.36 6.02
CA PRO A 300 -7.99 -12.25 6.52
C PRO A 300 -7.45 -13.65 6.87
N TRP A 301 -8.33 -14.54 7.33
CA TRP A 301 -8.06 -15.99 7.25
C TRP A 301 -8.29 -16.51 5.81
N PRO A 302 -7.76 -17.69 5.45
CA PRO A 302 -7.79 -18.20 4.08
C PRO A 302 -9.21 -18.35 3.52
N GLY A 303 -9.33 -18.21 2.19
CA GLY A 303 -10.59 -18.33 1.45
C GLY A 303 -11.34 -17.01 1.23
N PHE A 304 -11.10 -15.96 2.03
CA PHE A 304 -11.80 -14.67 1.89
C PHE A 304 -11.66 -14.03 0.50
N TYR A 305 -10.46 -14.02 -0.08
CA TYR A 305 -10.19 -13.34 -1.35
C TYR A 305 -10.91 -14.00 -2.54
N PHE A 306 -11.11 -15.32 -2.48
CA PHE A 306 -11.65 -16.14 -3.56
C PHE A 306 -13.05 -16.71 -3.27
N ASP A 307 -13.70 -16.24 -2.20
CA ASP A 307 -15.11 -16.52 -1.90
C ASP A 307 -16.01 -16.00 -3.05
N ASP A 308 -16.59 -16.92 -3.82
CA ASP A 308 -17.48 -16.64 -4.94
C ASP A 308 -18.92 -16.35 -4.49
N THR A 309 -19.26 -16.63 -3.22
CA THR A 309 -20.53 -16.29 -2.58
C THR A 309 -20.52 -14.87 -1.98
N ALA A 310 -19.33 -14.37 -1.59
CA ALA A 310 -19.15 -13.03 -1.05
C ALA A 310 -19.35 -11.95 -2.11
N THR A 311 -20.11 -10.90 -1.77
CA THR A 311 -20.33 -9.78 -2.69
C THR A 311 -19.04 -9.00 -2.90
N ALA A 312 -18.90 -8.35 -4.06
CA ALA A 312 -17.79 -7.45 -4.33
C ALA A 312 -17.64 -6.33 -3.28
N ALA A 313 -18.70 -5.97 -2.54
CA ALA A 313 -18.60 -5.00 -1.45
C ALA A 313 -17.86 -5.54 -0.22
N ASP A 314 -17.97 -6.85 0.03
CA ASP A 314 -17.49 -7.50 1.25
C ASP A 314 -16.03 -7.95 1.09
N ARG A 315 -15.60 -8.28 -0.14
CA ARG A 315 -14.19 -8.55 -0.51
C ARG A 315 -13.34 -7.28 -0.75
N THR A 316 -13.65 -6.15 -0.10
CA THR A 316 -12.89 -4.88 -0.23
C THR A 316 -11.92 -4.65 0.93
N ASN A 317 -10.83 -3.91 0.68
CA ASN A 317 -9.98 -3.41 1.76
C ASN A 317 -10.74 -2.41 2.65
N TYR A 318 -11.74 -1.70 2.12
CA TYR A 318 -12.68 -0.95 2.96
C TYR A 318 -13.41 -1.85 3.98
N ALA A 319 -13.89 -3.04 3.59
CA ALA A 319 -14.60 -3.94 4.49
C ALA A 319 -13.70 -4.52 5.60
N LEU A 320 -12.47 -4.91 5.22
CA LEU A 320 -11.41 -5.36 6.12
C LEU A 320 -11.00 -4.25 7.11
N ARG A 321 -10.65 -3.07 6.60
CA ARG A 321 -10.31 -1.87 7.39
C ARG A 321 -11.45 -1.47 8.34
N GLU A 322 -12.70 -1.51 7.88
CA GLU A 322 -13.86 -1.25 8.75
C GLU A 322 -14.02 -2.29 9.87
N ALA A 323 -13.47 -3.50 9.75
CA ALA A 323 -13.45 -4.47 10.85
C ALA A 323 -12.48 -4.03 11.96
N VAL A 324 -11.27 -3.64 11.61
CA VAL A 324 -10.27 -3.05 12.52
C VAL A 324 -10.82 -1.77 13.18
N ARG A 325 -11.47 -0.89 12.41
CA ARG A 325 -12.07 0.36 12.93
C ARG A 325 -13.27 0.12 13.86
N ARG A 326 -14.08 -0.91 13.62
CA ARG A 326 -15.11 -1.35 14.57
C ARG A 326 -14.50 -1.81 15.89
N GLU A 327 -13.36 -2.51 15.85
CA GLU A 327 -12.68 -3.01 17.05
C GLU A 327 -12.00 -1.89 17.84
N LYS A 328 -11.24 -1.01 17.17
CA LYS A 328 -10.66 0.23 17.74
C LYS A 328 -11.71 1.08 18.45
N LYS A 329 -12.94 1.16 17.90
CA LYS A 329 -14.06 1.91 18.50
C LYS A 329 -14.67 1.23 19.73
N LYS A 330 -14.67 -0.11 19.82
CA LYS A 330 -15.14 -0.82 21.02
C LYS A 330 -14.13 -0.74 22.16
N HIS A 331 -12.84 -0.87 21.82
CA HIS A 331 -11.73 -1.00 22.77
C HIS A 331 -10.69 0.10 22.52
N PRO A 332 -11.01 1.37 22.87
CA PRO A 332 -10.09 2.50 22.72
C PRO A 332 -8.94 2.44 23.74
N GLY A 333 -7.74 2.89 23.34
CA GLY A 333 -6.53 2.79 24.17
C GLY A 333 -6.09 1.35 24.41
N GLY A 334 -5.31 1.11 25.48
CA GLY A 334 -4.68 -0.19 25.73
C GLY A 334 -3.46 -0.42 24.82
N THR A 335 -2.78 -1.54 25.01
CA THR A 335 -1.49 -1.85 24.37
C THR A 335 -1.49 -1.65 22.84
N THR A 336 -0.45 -1.01 22.32
CA THR A 336 -0.40 -0.51 20.94
C THR A 336 -0.38 -1.64 19.92
N ALA A 337 -1.24 -1.50 18.91
CA ALA A 337 -1.23 -2.32 17.72
C ALA A 337 -1.23 -1.41 16.49
N VAL A 338 -0.13 -1.38 15.76
CA VAL A 338 0.02 -0.59 14.53
C VAL A 338 -0.46 -1.43 13.36
N SER A 339 -1.48 -0.97 12.64
CA SER A 339 -1.94 -1.64 11.43
C SER A 339 -1.49 -0.92 10.18
N CYS A 340 -1.14 -1.69 9.15
CA CYS A 340 -0.80 -1.19 7.82
C CYS A 340 0.40 -0.22 7.83
N CYS A 341 1.54 -0.74 8.28
CA CYS A 341 2.80 -0.03 8.46
C CYS A 341 3.96 -0.67 7.66
N GLY A 342 3.72 -0.93 6.38
CA GLY A 342 4.75 -1.16 5.38
C GLY A 342 5.15 0.13 4.65
N ALA A 343 5.63 0.00 3.42
CA ALA A 343 5.91 1.17 2.58
C ALA A 343 4.59 1.86 2.16
N ASN A 344 3.71 1.06 1.57
CA ASN A 344 2.35 1.36 1.15
C ASN A 344 1.51 0.10 1.39
N PRO A 345 0.46 0.15 2.23
CA PRO A 345 0.15 1.23 3.17
C PRO A 345 1.26 1.41 4.23
N GLY A 346 1.51 2.66 4.64
CA GLY A 346 2.39 2.96 5.77
C GLY A 346 3.21 4.25 5.60
N MET A 347 4.49 4.13 5.21
CA MET A 347 5.40 5.25 4.90
C MET A 347 4.73 6.35 4.07
N VAL A 348 3.91 5.98 3.09
CA VAL A 348 3.21 6.94 2.22
C VAL A 348 2.26 7.88 2.98
N SER A 349 1.65 7.46 4.10
CA SER A 349 0.87 8.36 4.98
C SER A 349 1.76 9.38 5.70
N TRP A 350 3.03 9.06 5.93
CA TRP A 350 4.04 9.99 6.45
C TRP A 350 4.50 10.97 5.35
N PHE A 351 4.68 10.47 4.12
CA PHE A 351 4.95 11.31 2.95
C PHE A 351 3.79 12.28 2.66
N VAL A 352 2.52 11.91 2.79
CA VAL A 352 1.39 12.85 2.59
C VAL A 352 1.45 14.04 3.55
N LYS A 353 1.77 13.81 4.83
CA LYS A 353 1.94 14.89 5.83
C LYS A 353 3.11 15.81 5.46
N LYS A 354 4.26 15.24 5.10
CA LYS A 354 5.46 15.97 4.65
C LYS A 354 5.20 16.79 3.38
N ALA A 355 4.61 16.17 2.36
CA ALA A 355 4.28 16.81 1.10
C ALA A 355 3.28 17.96 1.27
N LEU A 356 2.29 17.80 2.15
CA LEU A 356 1.34 18.86 2.46
C LEU A 356 2.00 20.04 3.19
N VAL A 357 2.99 19.80 4.06
CA VAL A 357 3.81 20.85 4.70
C VAL A 357 4.64 21.61 3.67
N ASP A 358 5.24 20.91 2.71
CA ASP A 358 6.00 21.51 1.61
C ASP A 358 5.10 22.39 0.74
N ILE A 359 4.00 21.84 0.20
CA ILE A 359 3.07 22.59 -0.68
C ILE A 359 2.45 23.78 0.07
N ALA A 360 2.11 23.66 1.35
CA ALA A 360 1.60 24.78 2.14
C ALA A 360 2.61 25.93 2.21
N THR A 361 3.89 25.60 2.43
CA THR A 361 5.00 26.56 2.49
C THR A 361 5.23 27.21 1.13
N ASP A 362 5.41 26.40 0.08
CA ASP A 362 5.71 26.82 -1.29
C ASP A 362 4.59 27.60 -1.98
N THR A 363 3.34 27.44 -1.54
CA THR A 363 2.19 28.21 -2.06
C THR A 363 1.91 29.49 -1.26
N GLY A 364 2.65 29.73 -0.17
CA GLY A 364 2.48 30.88 0.73
C GLY A 364 1.28 30.76 1.68
N VAL A 365 0.73 29.57 1.87
CA VAL A 365 -0.41 29.32 2.76
C VAL A 365 0.06 29.42 4.22
N LYS A 366 -0.27 30.50 4.93
CA LYS A 366 0.05 30.64 6.36
C LYS A 366 -0.62 29.53 7.18
N PHE A 367 0.16 28.74 7.93
CA PHE A 367 -0.31 27.68 8.81
C PHE A 367 0.55 27.57 10.08
N LYS A 368 0.02 26.89 11.10
CA LYS A 368 0.83 26.19 12.11
C LYS A 368 0.71 24.71 11.80
N GLU A 369 1.81 23.96 11.90
CA GLU A 369 1.81 22.54 11.62
C GLU A 369 0.80 21.78 12.50
N PRO A 370 -0.07 20.91 11.92
CA PRO A 370 -1.12 20.25 12.70
C PRO A 370 -0.61 19.09 13.56
N SER A 371 -1.11 19.00 14.79
CA SER A 371 -0.91 17.87 15.70
C SER A 371 -2.17 17.00 15.87
N SER A 372 -3.13 17.08 14.93
CA SER A 372 -4.39 16.32 15.01
C SER A 372 -5.04 16.15 13.63
N GLN A 373 -5.76 15.03 13.44
CA GLN A 373 -6.55 14.70 12.24
C GLN A 373 -7.36 15.90 11.73
N LYS A 374 -8.14 16.55 12.60
CA LYS A 374 -8.99 17.71 12.24
C LYS A 374 -8.18 18.93 11.80
N GLY A 375 -6.94 19.07 12.25
CA GLY A 375 -6.01 20.10 11.78
C GLY A 375 -5.40 19.74 10.43
N TRP A 376 -4.97 18.50 10.24
CA TRP A 376 -4.43 17.96 8.99
C TRP A 376 -5.45 18.04 7.84
N ALA A 377 -6.67 17.55 8.05
CA ALA A 377 -7.79 17.67 7.10
C ALA A 377 -8.10 19.12 6.72
N LYS A 378 -8.06 20.05 7.70
CA LYS A 378 -8.24 21.49 7.46
C LYS A 378 -7.09 22.11 6.66
N LEU A 379 -5.84 21.69 6.91
CA LEU A 379 -4.69 22.18 6.15
C LEU A 379 -4.79 21.72 4.69
N MET A 380 -5.10 20.44 4.45
CA MET A 380 -5.26 19.92 3.09
C MET A 380 -6.38 20.62 2.32
N LYS A 381 -7.54 20.83 2.96
CA LYS A 381 -8.64 21.66 2.41
C LYS A 381 -8.19 23.09 2.08
N LYS A 382 -7.33 23.70 2.91
CA LYS A 382 -6.85 25.08 2.75
C LYS A 382 -5.80 25.22 1.64
N VAL A 383 -4.95 24.21 1.44
CA VAL A 383 -3.95 24.14 0.35
C VAL A 383 -4.62 23.86 -0.99
N GLY A 384 -5.81 23.24 -0.99
CA GLY A 384 -6.61 23.01 -2.19
C GLY A 384 -6.25 21.72 -2.93
N VAL A 385 -5.62 20.75 -2.25
CA VAL A 385 -5.37 19.42 -2.83
C VAL A 385 -6.72 18.77 -3.15
N LYS A 386 -6.92 18.34 -4.40
CA LYS A 386 -8.12 17.64 -4.86
C LYS A 386 -8.03 16.14 -4.65
N GLY A 387 -6.84 15.58 -4.85
CA GLY A 387 -6.58 14.18 -4.63
C GLY A 387 -5.10 13.86 -4.56
N ILE A 388 -4.84 12.58 -4.42
CA ILE A 388 -3.54 11.97 -4.16
C ILE A 388 -3.50 10.67 -4.97
N HIS A 389 -2.46 10.45 -5.77
CA HIS A 389 -2.09 9.08 -6.12
C HIS A 389 -0.99 8.62 -5.17
N ILE A 390 -1.06 7.38 -4.69
CA ILE A 390 0.15 6.65 -4.34
C ILE A 390 0.78 6.30 -5.69
N ALA A 391 1.85 7.01 -6.02
CA ALA A 391 2.41 7.10 -7.36
C ALA A 391 3.77 6.41 -7.34
N GLU A 392 3.76 5.17 -7.81
CA GLU A 392 4.89 4.25 -7.73
C GLU A 392 5.37 3.86 -9.12
N ARG A 393 6.69 3.81 -9.28
CA ARG A 393 7.33 3.18 -10.41
C ARG A 393 8.50 2.29 -9.97
N ASP A 394 8.24 1.00 -9.91
CA ASP A 394 9.30 0.01 -9.86
C ASP A 394 9.94 -0.15 -11.26
N THR A 395 11.26 -0.04 -11.29
CA THR A 395 12.10 -0.18 -12.47
C THR A 395 13.11 -1.31 -12.36
N GLN A 396 13.11 -2.07 -11.26
CA GLN A 396 14.02 -3.17 -11.03
C GLN A 396 13.88 -4.23 -12.13
N ARG A 397 15.02 -4.69 -12.65
CA ARG A 397 15.08 -5.64 -13.77
C ARG A 397 15.80 -6.91 -13.34
N ALA A 398 15.18 -8.06 -13.56
CA ALA A 398 15.88 -9.34 -13.45
C ALA A 398 17.01 -9.45 -14.49
N LYS A 399 18.05 -10.21 -14.16
CA LYS A 399 19.15 -10.58 -15.06
C LYS A 399 18.67 -11.47 -16.20
N GLU A 400 17.78 -12.42 -15.87
CA GLU A 400 17.15 -13.32 -16.82
C GLU A 400 15.75 -12.81 -17.24
N PRO A 401 15.28 -13.10 -18.47
CA PRO A 401 13.95 -12.73 -18.91
C PRO A 401 12.88 -13.59 -18.23
N LYS A 402 11.73 -12.96 -17.88
CA LYS A 402 10.54 -13.66 -17.35
C LYS A 402 10.18 -14.90 -18.20
N PRO A 403 10.17 -16.11 -17.63
CA PRO A 403 9.72 -17.33 -18.31
C PRO A 403 8.23 -17.30 -18.65
N PHE A 404 7.81 -18.14 -19.59
CA PHE A 404 6.39 -18.33 -19.93
C PHE A 404 5.70 -19.23 -18.88
N GLY A 405 4.51 -18.84 -18.43
CA GLY A 405 3.73 -19.63 -17.45
C GLY A 405 4.13 -19.44 -15.99
N GLU A 406 5.02 -18.49 -15.69
CA GLU A 406 5.46 -18.11 -14.34
C GLU A 406 5.06 -16.66 -14.01
N PHE A 407 4.66 -16.38 -12.77
CA PHE A 407 4.43 -15.01 -12.29
C PHE A 407 5.69 -14.53 -11.55
N TRP A 408 6.34 -13.46 -12.02
CA TRP A 408 7.55 -12.89 -11.42
C TRP A 408 7.26 -11.49 -10.88
N ASN A 409 7.64 -11.22 -9.63
CA ASN A 409 7.48 -9.91 -8.99
C ASN A 409 8.67 -9.57 -8.06
N THR A 410 8.79 -8.32 -7.63
CA THR A 410 9.80 -7.85 -6.66
C THR A 410 9.39 -8.06 -5.20
N TRP A 411 8.12 -8.35 -4.94
CA TRP A 411 7.57 -8.68 -3.62
C TRP A 411 6.50 -9.77 -3.72
N SER A 412 5.84 -10.14 -2.62
CA SER A 412 4.92 -11.29 -2.52
C SER A 412 3.94 -11.38 -3.70
N VAL A 413 4.10 -12.44 -4.51
CA VAL A 413 3.21 -12.70 -5.65
C VAL A 413 1.81 -13.09 -5.17
N GLU A 414 1.70 -13.88 -4.11
CA GLU A 414 0.40 -14.31 -3.55
C GLU A 414 -0.38 -13.11 -2.98
N GLY A 415 0.32 -12.18 -2.31
CA GLY A 415 -0.25 -10.91 -1.89
C GLY A 415 -0.74 -10.09 -3.10
N PHE A 416 0.13 -9.86 -4.07
CA PHE A 416 -0.19 -9.06 -5.27
C PHE A 416 -1.31 -9.67 -6.14
N LEU A 417 -1.43 -11.00 -6.18
CA LEU A 417 -2.57 -11.69 -6.79
C LEU A 417 -3.86 -11.42 -6.02
N SER A 418 -3.84 -11.53 -4.69
CA SER A 418 -5.01 -11.34 -3.82
C SER A 418 -5.59 -9.93 -3.95
N GLU A 419 -4.77 -8.88 -3.79
CA GLU A 419 -5.21 -7.49 -4.00
C GLU A 419 -5.47 -7.16 -5.48
N GLY A 420 -4.78 -7.82 -6.40
CA GLY A 420 -4.93 -7.63 -7.84
C GLY A 420 -6.27 -8.15 -8.37
N PHE A 421 -6.79 -9.24 -7.80
CA PHE A 421 -8.12 -9.79 -8.06
C PHE A 421 -9.24 -9.10 -7.29
N GLN A 422 -8.94 -8.45 -6.16
CA GLN A 422 -9.93 -7.63 -5.44
C GLN A 422 -10.46 -6.47 -6.32
N PRO A 423 -11.66 -5.93 -6.00
CA PRO A 423 -12.24 -4.79 -6.70
C PRO A 423 -11.30 -3.57 -6.71
N ALA A 424 -11.15 -2.91 -7.86
CA ALA A 424 -10.43 -1.64 -7.96
C ALA A 424 -11.08 -0.59 -7.03
N GLU A 425 -10.32 -0.05 -6.07
CA GLU A 425 -10.87 0.68 -4.93
C GLU A 425 -10.14 2.01 -4.68
N LEU A 426 -10.90 3.05 -4.35
CA LEU A 426 -10.39 4.40 -4.20
C LEU A 426 -11.18 5.23 -3.18
N GLY A 427 -10.45 5.93 -2.32
CA GLY A 427 -10.95 7.06 -1.55
C GLY A 427 -11.56 8.10 -2.50
N TRP A 428 -12.79 8.52 -2.23
CA TRP A 428 -13.59 9.29 -3.18
C TRP A 428 -13.71 10.76 -2.80
N GLY A 429 -13.03 11.63 -3.57
CA GLY A 429 -12.94 13.05 -3.29
C GLY A 429 -14.27 13.79 -3.39
N THR A 430 -14.38 14.89 -2.64
CA THR A 430 -15.53 15.81 -2.74
C THR A 430 -15.53 16.67 -4.00
N HIS A 431 -14.44 16.69 -4.77
CA HIS A 431 -14.37 17.43 -6.04
C HIS A 431 -14.89 16.63 -7.24
N GLU A 432 -15.02 15.31 -7.10
CA GLU A 432 -15.36 14.40 -8.20
C GLU A 432 -16.83 14.55 -8.63
N THR A 433 -17.04 14.87 -9.91
CA THR A 433 -18.35 15.09 -10.52
C THR A 433 -18.89 13.89 -11.28
N TRP A 434 -18.01 12.95 -11.65
CA TRP A 434 -18.31 11.77 -12.48
C TRP A 434 -17.65 10.52 -11.90
N LYS A 435 -18.27 9.35 -12.11
CA LYS A 435 -17.71 8.02 -11.83
C LYS A 435 -18.23 7.01 -12.88
N PRO A 436 -17.55 5.89 -13.14
CA PRO A 436 -18.04 4.91 -14.11
C PRO A 436 -19.32 4.21 -13.63
N ALA A 437 -20.03 3.55 -14.55
CA ALA A 437 -21.32 2.92 -14.29
C ALA A 437 -21.25 1.78 -13.25
N ASN A 438 -20.15 1.02 -13.26
CA ASN A 438 -19.88 -0.06 -12.31
C ASN A 438 -19.35 0.42 -10.95
N ALA A 439 -19.09 1.72 -10.73
CA ALA A 439 -18.66 2.24 -9.44
C ALA A 439 -19.78 2.17 -8.39
N LYS A 440 -19.56 1.50 -7.26
CA LYS A 440 -20.50 1.39 -6.14
C LYS A 440 -20.12 2.29 -4.96
N LYS A 441 -20.97 2.32 -3.93
CA LYS A 441 -20.74 3.06 -2.67
C LYS A 441 -21.10 2.16 -1.48
N HIS A 442 -20.29 2.20 -0.42
CA HIS A 442 -20.53 1.39 0.77
C HIS A 442 -21.72 1.94 1.59
N LYS A 443 -22.64 1.05 2.00
CA LYS A 443 -23.85 1.43 2.76
C LYS A 443 -23.57 1.78 4.23
N LYS A 444 -22.50 1.21 4.80
CA LYS A 444 -22.06 1.30 6.21
C LYS A 444 -20.60 1.78 6.30
N GLY A 445 -20.12 2.15 7.49
CA GLY A 445 -18.72 2.56 7.75
C GLY A 445 -18.43 4.06 7.58
N CYS A 446 -17.16 4.44 7.49
CA CYS A 446 -16.65 5.82 7.31
C CYS A 446 -17.09 6.48 5.99
N LYS A 447 -17.45 5.67 5.00
CA LYS A 447 -17.88 6.08 3.64
C LYS A 447 -16.84 6.94 2.94
N ALA A 448 -15.56 6.62 3.15
CA ALA A 448 -14.42 7.26 2.51
C ALA A 448 -14.28 6.87 1.03
N ALA A 449 -14.51 5.60 0.68
CA ALA A 449 -14.20 5.03 -0.63
C ALA A 449 -15.42 4.77 -1.55
N ILE A 450 -15.09 4.50 -2.81
CA ILE A 450 -15.88 3.70 -3.76
C ILE A 450 -15.03 2.51 -4.22
N TYR A 451 -15.68 1.47 -4.74
CA TYR A 451 -15.04 0.41 -5.52
C TYR A 451 -15.71 0.28 -6.90
N LEU A 452 -15.00 -0.31 -7.85
CA LEU A 452 -15.48 -0.66 -9.18
C LEU A 452 -15.71 -2.17 -9.25
N GLU A 453 -16.76 -2.64 -9.93
CA GLU A 453 -16.93 -4.08 -10.23
C GLU A 453 -16.00 -4.49 -11.39
N GLN A 454 -14.69 -4.54 -11.11
CA GLN A 454 -13.61 -5.00 -11.97
C GLN A 454 -12.31 -5.15 -11.13
N PRO A 455 -11.41 -6.10 -11.45
CA PRO A 455 -10.20 -6.33 -10.66
C PRO A 455 -9.21 -5.16 -10.73
N GLY A 456 -8.55 -4.86 -9.61
CA GLY A 456 -7.61 -3.75 -9.47
C GLY A 456 -6.43 -3.81 -10.45
N ALA A 457 -5.79 -4.98 -10.55
CA ALA A 457 -4.61 -5.17 -11.39
C ALA A 457 -4.90 -5.23 -12.92
N ASN A 458 -6.17 -5.16 -13.34
CA ASN A 458 -6.56 -4.95 -14.75
C ASN A 458 -7.20 -3.57 -14.98
N THR A 459 -7.24 -2.71 -13.96
CA THR A 459 -7.82 -1.37 -14.02
C THR A 459 -6.70 -0.35 -14.14
N ARG A 460 -6.61 0.38 -15.27
CA ARG A 460 -5.50 1.33 -15.52
C ARG A 460 -5.90 2.78 -15.27
N VAL A 461 -4.99 3.54 -14.67
CA VAL A 461 -5.09 4.99 -14.41
C VAL A 461 -3.89 5.73 -14.98
N ARG A 462 -4.08 6.97 -15.42
CA ARG A 462 -3.00 7.88 -15.85
C ARG A 462 -2.38 8.53 -14.61
N THR A 463 -1.07 8.42 -14.45
CA THR A 463 -0.32 8.99 -13.32
C THR A 463 1.04 9.52 -13.78
N TRP A 464 1.82 10.06 -12.84
CA TRP A 464 3.13 10.64 -13.09
C TRP A 464 4.08 10.34 -11.92
N CYS A 465 5.32 9.94 -12.24
CA CYS A 465 6.42 9.80 -11.27
C CYS A 465 7.69 10.52 -11.82
N PRO A 466 8.62 10.99 -10.98
CA PRO A 466 9.75 11.83 -11.41
C PRO A 466 10.65 11.24 -12.51
N THR A 467 10.96 9.94 -12.46
CA THR A 467 11.89 9.28 -13.39
C THR A 467 11.28 8.97 -14.76
N PRO A 468 10.08 8.34 -14.88
CA PRO A 468 9.45 8.09 -16.18
C PRO A 468 8.67 9.30 -16.72
N GLY A 469 8.33 10.27 -15.88
CA GLY A 469 7.30 11.25 -16.17
C GLY A 469 5.91 10.60 -16.20
N ALA A 470 5.15 10.84 -17.28
CA ALA A 470 3.79 10.35 -17.44
C ALA A 470 3.76 8.83 -17.72
N GLN A 471 2.94 8.09 -16.96
CA GLN A 471 2.79 6.64 -17.13
C GLN A 471 1.35 6.16 -16.89
N TYR A 472 1.07 4.91 -17.24
CA TYR A 472 -0.05 4.18 -16.63
C TYR A 472 0.41 3.55 -15.32
N GLY A 473 -0.50 3.50 -14.35
CA GLY A 473 -0.43 2.57 -13.22
C GLY A 473 -1.72 1.77 -13.12
N PHE A 474 -1.68 0.69 -12.35
CA PHE A 474 -2.83 -0.12 -11.99
C PHE A 474 -3.53 0.47 -10.75
N LEU A 475 -4.87 0.42 -10.73
CA LEU A 475 -5.73 0.88 -9.64
C LEU A 475 -6.01 -0.30 -8.70
N VAL A 476 -4.95 -0.84 -8.13
CA VAL A 476 -5.01 -1.92 -7.14
C VAL A 476 -5.62 -1.38 -5.85
N THR A 477 -6.39 -2.20 -5.14
CA THR A 477 -6.95 -1.78 -3.83
C THR A 477 -5.86 -1.84 -2.77
N HIS A 478 -5.82 -0.83 -1.90
CA HIS A 478 -4.76 -0.64 -0.91
C HIS A 478 -5.36 0.10 0.30
N ASN A 479 -4.95 -0.21 1.54
CA ASN A 479 -5.63 0.30 2.74
C ASN A 479 -5.64 1.83 2.81
N GLU A 480 -4.51 2.45 2.46
CA GLU A 480 -4.28 3.89 2.53
C GLU A 480 -5.12 4.69 1.53
N ALA A 481 -5.54 4.07 0.42
CA ALA A 481 -6.54 4.65 -0.47
C ALA A 481 -7.84 4.99 0.28
N ILE A 482 -8.20 4.17 1.27
CA ILE A 482 -9.32 4.46 2.18
C ILE A 482 -8.86 5.29 3.38
N SER A 483 -7.72 4.96 4.01
CA SER A 483 -7.31 5.57 5.29
C SER A 483 -6.94 7.05 5.16
N ILE A 484 -6.16 7.43 4.16
CA ILE A 484 -5.76 8.82 3.90
C ILE A 484 -7.00 9.65 3.54
N ALA A 485 -7.88 9.15 2.68
CA ALA A 485 -9.13 9.85 2.32
C ALA A 485 -10.08 10.04 3.51
N ASP A 486 -10.13 9.08 4.43
CA ASP A 486 -10.87 9.19 5.69
C ASP A 486 -10.20 10.19 6.65
N TYR A 487 -8.89 10.07 6.88
CA TYR A 487 -8.11 10.92 7.78
C TYR A 487 -8.11 12.39 7.35
N PHE A 488 -8.00 12.69 6.05
CA PHE A 488 -8.05 14.06 5.54
C PHE A 488 -9.48 14.57 5.26
N SER A 489 -10.53 13.85 5.71
CA SER A 489 -11.92 14.32 5.63
C SER A 489 -12.22 15.48 6.60
N VAL A 490 -12.86 16.54 6.09
CA VAL A 490 -13.50 17.59 6.91
C VAL A 490 -15.02 17.42 6.84
N SER A 491 -15.65 17.31 8.01
CA SER A 491 -17.11 17.20 8.15
C SER A 491 -17.69 18.39 8.90
N ASP A 492 -18.69 19.02 8.29
CA ASP A 492 -19.53 20.04 8.91
C ASP A 492 -20.81 19.35 9.42
N GLY A 493 -20.79 18.99 10.70
CA GLY A 493 -21.81 18.13 11.31
C GLY A 493 -21.82 16.74 10.68
N LYS A 494 -22.94 16.36 10.04
CA LYS A 494 -23.12 15.07 9.36
C LYS A 494 -22.70 15.09 7.87
N LYS A 495 -22.33 16.25 7.31
CA LYS A 495 -21.98 16.40 5.89
C LYS A 495 -20.46 16.51 5.74
N VAL A 496 -19.85 15.60 4.96
CA VAL A 496 -18.47 15.78 4.49
C VAL A 496 -18.44 16.98 3.54
N SER A 497 -17.61 17.97 3.84
CA SER A 497 -17.45 19.21 3.07
C SER A 497 -16.05 19.37 2.46
N TYR A 498 -15.16 18.43 2.74
CA TYR A 498 -13.93 18.19 1.99
C TYR A 498 -13.45 16.76 2.21
N ARG A 499 -12.92 16.15 1.16
CA ARG A 499 -12.14 14.90 1.16
C ARG A 499 -11.30 14.87 -0.12
N PRO A 500 -10.03 14.43 -0.08
CA PRO A 500 -9.25 14.15 -1.29
C PRO A 500 -9.70 12.83 -1.95
N THR A 501 -9.63 12.73 -3.28
CA THR A 501 -9.53 11.42 -3.93
C THR A 501 -8.21 10.76 -3.53
N CYS A 502 -8.17 9.47 -3.26
CA CYS A 502 -6.93 8.77 -2.92
C CYS A 502 -6.94 7.34 -3.45
N HIS A 503 -5.95 6.95 -4.25
CA HIS A 503 -5.78 5.57 -4.72
C HIS A 503 -4.35 5.26 -5.15
N TYR A 504 -4.06 3.97 -5.26
CA TYR A 504 -2.83 3.47 -5.85
C TYR A 504 -2.86 3.70 -7.38
N ALA A 505 -1.69 3.98 -7.95
CA ALA A 505 -1.47 4.10 -9.37
C ALA A 505 -0.15 3.39 -9.73
N TYR A 506 -0.14 2.08 -9.49
CA TYR A 506 1.07 1.25 -9.44
C TYR A 506 1.60 0.89 -10.82
N HIS A 507 2.85 1.26 -11.14
CA HIS A 507 3.59 0.58 -12.22
C HIS A 507 4.65 -0.35 -11.60
N PRO A 508 4.37 -1.66 -11.46
CA PRO A 508 5.35 -2.62 -10.94
C PRO A 508 6.50 -2.85 -11.94
N ALA A 509 7.51 -3.63 -11.55
CA ALA A 509 8.59 -4.06 -12.43
C ALA A 509 8.06 -4.61 -13.76
N ASN A 510 8.83 -4.42 -14.84
CA ASN A 510 8.39 -4.83 -16.19
C ASN A 510 8.03 -6.33 -16.29
N VAL A 511 8.66 -7.19 -15.47
CA VAL A 511 8.32 -8.62 -15.40
C VAL A 511 6.94 -8.88 -14.80
N ALA A 512 6.54 -8.12 -13.77
CA ALA A 512 5.23 -8.20 -13.15
C ALA A 512 4.14 -7.61 -14.06
N VAL A 513 4.44 -6.55 -14.83
CA VAL A 513 3.54 -6.06 -15.89
C VAL A 513 3.27 -7.15 -16.93
N LEU A 514 4.30 -7.92 -17.33
CA LEU A 514 4.14 -9.07 -18.22
C LEU A 514 3.40 -10.23 -17.56
N SER A 515 3.61 -10.50 -16.26
CA SER A 515 2.89 -11.52 -15.50
C SER A 515 1.40 -11.21 -15.34
N LEU A 516 1.03 -9.95 -15.10
CA LEU A 516 -0.37 -9.50 -15.10
C LEU A 516 -1.00 -9.60 -16.50
N HIS A 517 -0.24 -9.28 -17.56
CA HIS A 517 -0.73 -9.41 -18.93
C HIS A 517 -1.01 -10.87 -19.30
N GLU A 518 -0.12 -11.79 -18.90
CA GLU A 518 -0.29 -13.23 -19.06
C GLU A 518 -1.46 -13.78 -18.21
N LEU A 519 -1.58 -13.35 -16.95
CA LEU A 519 -2.65 -13.73 -16.02
C LEU A 519 -4.05 -13.32 -16.52
N PHE A 520 -4.23 -12.06 -16.94
CA PHE A 520 -5.53 -11.62 -17.45
C PHE A 520 -5.76 -12.07 -18.90
N GLY A 521 -4.70 -12.34 -19.66
CA GLY A 521 -4.76 -13.00 -20.97
C GLY A 521 -5.20 -14.47 -20.90
N SER A 522 -4.84 -15.18 -19.83
CA SER A 522 -5.30 -16.55 -19.52
C SER A 522 -6.69 -16.61 -18.87
N ALA A 523 -7.46 -15.51 -18.95
CA ALA A 523 -8.76 -15.32 -18.30
C ALA A 523 -8.73 -15.46 -16.77
N GLY A 524 -7.59 -15.17 -16.13
CA GLY A 524 -7.39 -15.25 -14.69
C GLY A 524 -6.84 -16.60 -14.20
N LYS A 525 -6.41 -17.50 -15.09
CA LYS A 525 -5.67 -18.70 -14.63
C LYS A 525 -4.30 -18.28 -14.12
N VAL A 526 -4.15 -18.34 -12.78
CA VAL A 526 -2.88 -18.15 -12.08
C VAL A 526 -1.80 -19.09 -12.62
N GLN A 527 -0.59 -18.54 -12.77
CA GLN A 527 0.62 -19.24 -13.19
C GLN A 527 1.02 -20.36 -12.22
N GLU A 528 1.69 -21.39 -12.73
CA GLU A 528 2.02 -22.61 -11.95
C GLU A 528 3.27 -22.44 -11.07
N THR A 529 4.08 -21.42 -11.33
CA THR A 529 5.19 -20.99 -10.48
C THR A 529 5.04 -19.50 -10.17
N LEU A 530 5.16 -19.16 -8.89
CA LEU A 530 5.10 -17.81 -8.36
C LEU A 530 6.48 -17.48 -7.78
N HIS A 531 7.17 -16.51 -8.37
CA HIS A 531 8.56 -16.18 -8.04
C HIS A 531 8.71 -14.74 -7.55
N VAL A 532 9.41 -14.58 -6.44
CA VAL A 532 9.76 -13.28 -5.85
C VAL A 532 11.26 -13.08 -6.05
N LEU A 533 11.61 -12.08 -6.87
CA LEU A 533 12.98 -11.79 -7.26
C LEU A 533 13.83 -11.38 -6.05
N ASP A 534 14.81 -12.20 -5.74
CA ASP A 534 15.85 -11.88 -4.76
C ASP A 534 16.73 -10.72 -5.28
N GLU A 535 17.40 -10.01 -4.37
CA GLU A 535 18.33 -8.94 -4.77
C GLU A 535 19.39 -9.48 -5.74
N SER A 536 19.88 -10.70 -5.51
CA SER A 536 20.96 -11.29 -6.31
C SER A 536 20.52 -11.65 -7.73
N GLU A 537 19.23 -11.72 -8.01
CA GLU A 537 18.66 -11.94 -9.35
C GLU A 537 18.48 -10.64 -10.15
N LEU A 538 18.49 -9.49 -9.48
CA LEU A 538 18.29 -8.18 -10.10
C LEU A 538 19.60 -7.63 -10.71
N GLN A 539 19.51 -7.13 -11.94
CA GLN A 539 20.59 -6.51 -12.68
C GLN A 539 20.83 -5.07 -12.23
N ASP A 540 19.77 -4.26 -12.23
CA ASP A 540 19.75 -2.85 -11.83
C ASP A 540 18.32 -2.36 -11.58
N GLY A 541 18.19 -1.12 -11.09
CA GLY A 541 16.95 -0.35 -11.05
C GLY A 541 16.61 0.26 -9.70
N ILE A 542 15.62 1.16 -9.70
CA ILE A 542 15.04 1.81 -8.52
C ILE A 542 13.60 1.37 -8.27
N ASP A 543 13.16 1.49 -7.02
CA ASP A 543 11.75 1.55 -6.66
C ASP A 543 11.36 3.00 -6.32
N GLU A 544 10.69 3.68 -7.25
CA GLU A 544 10.28 5.08 -7.13
C GLU A 544 8.88 5.20 -6.51
N LEU A 545 8.78 4.97 -5.20
CA LEU A 545 7.53 5.08 -4.43
C LEU A 545 7.38 6.45 -3.77
N GLY A 546 6.32 7.16 -4.14
CA GLY A 546 5.92 8.40 -3.50
C GLY A 546 4.43 8.70 -3.59
N VAL A 547 4.09 9.92 -3.20
CA VAL A 547 2.71 10.43 -3.21
C VAL A 547 2.60 11.67 -4.09
N LEU A 548 1.78 11.57 -5.14
CA LEU A 548 1.47 12.66 -6.07
C LEU A 548 0.22 13.39 -5.57
N LEU A 549 0.40 14.44 -4.78
CA LEU A 549 -0.66 15.35 -4.38
C LEU A 549 -0.99 16.27 -5.56
N TYR A 550 -2.27 16.47 -5.89
CA TYR A 550 -2.66 17.21 -7.10
C TYR A 550 -3.85 18.15 -6.94
N GLY A 551 -4.01 19.08 -7.89
CA GLY A 551 -5.09 20.06 -7.97
C GLY A 551 -4.88 21.33 -7.13
N HIS A 552 -3.73 21.47 -6.46
CA HIS A 552 -3.35 22.65 -5.68
C HIS A 552 -2.78 23.77 -6.58
N LYS A 553 -2.45 24.93 -6.01
CA LYS A 553 -1.99 26.13 -6.74
C LYS A 553 -0.73 25.93 -7.61
N LYS A 554 0.08 24.90 -7.35
CA LYS A 554 1.28 24.51 -8.12
C LYS A 554 1.04 23.18 -8.88
N ASN A 555 -0.16 23.05 -9.45
CA ASN A 555 -0.69 21.87 -10.15
C ASN A 555 -0.58 20.54 -9.37
N ALA A 556 0.57 19.86 -9.46
CA ALA A 556 0.85 18.61 -8.76
C ALA A 556 2.28 18.56 -8.20
N TYR A 557 2.45 17.81 -7.11
CA TYR A 557 3.71 17.61 -6.40
C TYR A 557 3.83 16.15 -5.98
N TRP A 558 4.86 15.47 -6.49
CA TRP A 558 5.26 14.14 -6.02
C TRP A 558 6.28 14.29 -4.90
N TYR A 559 6.16 13.50 -3.84
CA TYR A 559 7.18 13.37 -2.80
C TYR A 559 7.37 11.90 -2.43
N GLY A 560 8.60 11.42 -2.40
CA GLY A 560 8.87 9.99 -2.17
C GLY A 560 10.33 9.56 -2.24
N SER A 561 10.52 8.24 -2.16
CA SER A 561 11.77 7.48 -2.24
C SER A 561 12.17 7.23 -3.69
N GLN A 562 13.47 7.21 -3.97
CA GLN A 562 14.05 6.78 -5.25
C GLN A 562 15.16 5.75 -5.03
N LEU A 563 15.02 4.92 -3.99
CA LEU A 563 16.01 3.91 -3.57
C LEU A 563 16.35 2.94 -4.72
N SER A 564 17.64 2.73 -4.95
CA SER A 564 18.13 1.75 -5.94
C SER A 564 18.41 0.38 -5.32
N VAL A 565 18.40 -0.67 -6.14
CA VAL A 565 18.77 -2.03 -5.69
C VAL A 565 20.24 -2.11 -5.28
N GLU A 566 21.12 -1.31 -5.87
CA GLU A 566 22.52 -1.17 -5.46
C GLU A 566 22.63 -0.55 -4.05
N GLU A 567 21.94 0.56 -3.80
CA GLU A 567 21.92 1.20 -2.48
C GLU A 567 21.22 0.31 -1.43
N ALA A 568 20.19 -0.45 -1.82
CA ALA A 568 19.53 -1.40 -0.92
C ALA A 568 20.48 -2.51 -0.45
N ARG A 569 21.30 -3.08 -1.34
CA ARG A 569 22.33 -4.08 -1.01
C ARG A 569 23.36 -3.56 -0.01
N ASP A 570 23.85 -2.34 -0.22
CA ASP A 570 24.83 -1.70 0.66
C ASP A 570 24.23 -1.40 2.05
N LEU A 571 22.93 -1.08 2.11
CA LEU A 571 22.24 -0.73 3.35
C LEU A 571 21.77 -1.94 4.16
N ALA A 572 21.17 -2.97 3.56
CA ALA A 572 20.63 -4.13 4.28
C ALA A 572 20.57 -5.42 3.42
N PRO A 573 20.98 -6.58 3.97
CA PRO A 573 20.98 -7.84 3.23
C PRO A 573 19.57 -8.47 3.09
N TYR A 574 19.48 -9.50 2.24
CA TYR A 574 18.32 -10.38 2.03
C TYR A 574 17.05 -9.70 1.48
N GLN A 575 17.20 -8.55 0.82
CA GLN A 575 16.08 -7.78 0.27
C GLN A 575 16.52 -6.86 -0.88
N ASN A 576 15.60 -6.63 -1.81
CA ASN A 576 15.72 -5.65 -2.90
C ASN A 576 15.20 -4.26 -2.46
N ALA A 577 15.09 -3.29 -3.38
CA ALA A 577 14.68 -1.93 -3.02
C ALA A 577 13.24 -1.87 -2.48
N THR A 578 12.30 -2.60 -3.11
CA THR A 578 10.91 -2.73 -2.65
C THR A 578 10.85 -3.29 -1.23
N GLY A 579 11.62 -4.35 -0.98
CA GLY A 579 11.75 -4.95 0.35
C GLY A 579 12.24 -3.95 1.39
N LEU A 580 13.34 -3.26 1.14
CA LEU A 580 13.93 -2.33 2.13
C LEU A 580 13.02 -1.14 2.47
N GLN A 581 12.21 -0.65 1.52
CA GLN A 581 11.23 0.40 1.81
C GLN A 581 10.12 -0.10 2.76
N VAL A 582 9.70 -1.36 2.64
CA VAL A 582 8.69 -1.96 3.54
C VAL A 582 9.29 -2.27 4.91
N THR A 583 10.44 -2.93 4.97
CA THR A 583 11.04 -3.41 6.23
C THR A 583 11.54 -2.25 7.10
N SER A 584 12.01 -1.16 6.48
CA SER A 584 12.36 0.07 7.20
C SER A 584 11.14 0.80 7.77
N ALA A 585 9.97 0.70 7.14
CA ALA A 585 8.72 1.21 7.69
C ALA A 585 8.24 0.37 8.89
N VAL A 586 8.39 -0.96 8.81
CA VAL A 586 8.12 -1.86 9.94
C VAL A 586 9.05 -1.54 11.12
N LEU A 587 10.35 -1.33 10.87
CA LEU A 587 11.31 -0.85 11.87
C LEU A 587 10.84 0.48 12.52
N ALA A 588 10.48 1.48 11.72
CA ALA A 588 10.00 2.77 12.22
C ALA A 588 8.70 2.63 13.05
N GLY A 589 7.79 1.76 12.64
CA GLY A 589 6.56 1.43 13.38
C GLY A 589 6.83 0.69 14.69
N MET A 590 7.81 -0.22 14.72
CA MET A 590 8.25 -0.90 15.95
C MET A 590 8.87 0.09 16.96
N VAL A 591 9.72 1.02 16.49
CA VAL A 591 10.26 2.10 17.36
C VAL A 591 9.12 2.96 17.90
N TRP A 592 8.22 3.42 17.04
CA TRP A 592 7.09 4.25 17.47
C TRP A 592 6.17 3.54 18.47
N ALA A 593 5.92 2.23 18.29
CA ALA A 593 5.11 1.43 19.20
C ALA A 593 5.77 1.19 20.57
N LEU A 594 7.11 1.05 20.62
CA LEU A 594 7.86 0.99 21.88
C LEU A 594 7.88 2.34 22.61
N GLU A 595 7.92 3.45 21.87
CA GLU A 595 7.85 4.82 22.42
C GLU A 595 6.42 5.21 22.86
N ASN A 596 5.40 4.59 22.26
CA ASN A 596 3.99 4.89 22.49
C ASN A 596 3.20 3.59 22.78
N PRO A 597 3.48 2.85 23.88
CA PRO A 597 3.01 1.47 24.05
C PRO A 597 1.52 1.32 24.39
N GLU A 598 0.80 2.40 24.68
CA GLU A 598 -0.61 2.38 25.13
C GLU A 598 -1.55 3.25 24.25
N ALA A 599 -1.17 3.47 23.00
CA ALA A 599 -1.92 4.29 22.03
C ALA A 599 -3.18 3.60 21.46
N GLY A 600 -3.35 2.31 21.72
CA GLY A 600 -4.44 1.50 21.17
C GLY A 600 -4.14 0.92 19.79
N ILE A 601 -5.20 0.47 19.10
CA ILE A 601 -5.11 0.18 17.67
C ILE A 601 -4.90 1.53 16.95
N VAL A 602 -3.88 1.64 16.10
CA VAL A 602 -3.57 2.85 15.32
C VAL A 602 -3.31 2.54 13.85
N GLU A 603 -3.66 3.48 12.98
CA GLU A 603 -3.30 3.50 11.56
C GLU A 603 -2.12 4.48 11.36
N THR A 604 -1.29 4.30 10.33
CA THR A 604 -0.08 5.13 10.11
C THR A 604 -0.36 6.62 9.87
N ASP A 605 -1.58 6.98 9.48
CA ASP A 605 -2.08 8.35 9.47
C ASP A 605 -2.12 9.01 10.87
N GLU A 606 -2.19 8.23 11.95
CA GLU A 606 -2.31 8.74 13.32
C GLU A 606 -0.94 8.96 14.00
N MET A 607 0.11 8.30 13.53
CA MET A 607 1.46 8.33 14.10
C MET A 607 2.20 9.65 13.83
N ASP A 608 3.27 9.92 14.61
CA ASP A 608 4.16 11.05 14.35
C ASP A 608 5.07 10.74 13.15
N TYR A 609 4.73 11.35 12.02
CA TYR A 609 5.42 11.17 10.75
C TYR A 609 6.87 11.65 10.79
N LYS A 610 7.23 12.60 11.67
CA LYS A 610 8.62 13.06 11.79
C LYS A 610 9.46 12.00 12.47
N ARG A 611 8.98 11.46 13.59
CA ARG A 611 9.68 10.39 14.31
C ARG A 611 9.80 9.12 13.45
N CYS A 612 8.75 8.76 12.72
CA CYS A 612 8.79 7.59 11.84
C CYS A 612 9.78 7.79 10.66
N LEU A 613 9.74 8.95 9.99
CA LEU A 613 10.70 9.25 8.92
C LEU A 613 12.13 9.46 9.43
N GLU A 614 12.35 9.94 10.66
CA GLU A 614 13.69 10.03 11.27
C GLU A 614 14.37 8.65 11.34
N ILE A 615 13.61 7.61 11.72
CA ILE A 615 14.09 6.23 11.76
C ILE A 615 14.21 5.62 10.34
N GLN A 616 13.28 5.97 9.44
CA GLN A 616 13.21 5.34 8.11
C GLN A 616 14.15 5.95 7.06
N LEU A 617 14.38 7.26 7.08
CA LEU A 617 15.14 7.99 6.05
C LEU A 617 16.53 7.40 5.70
N PRO A 618 17.31 6.83 6.63
CA PRO A 618 18.56 6.13 6.32
C PRO A 618 18.41 4.91 5.38
N TYR A 619 17.19 4.45 5.10
CA TYR A 619 16.87 3.26 4.30
C TYR A 619 16.10 3.56 3.00
N LEU A 620 15.93 4.83 2.64
CA LEU A 620 15.09 5.27 1.52
C LEU A 620 15.86 5.94 0.37
N GLY A 621 17.19 5.94 0.44
CA GLY A 621 18.04 6.57 -0.57
C GLY A 621 17.67 8.03 -0.83
N PRO A 622 17.57 8.48 -2.09
CA PRO A 622 17.17 9.84 -2.42
C PRO A 622 15.67 10.09 -2.17
N VAL A 623 15.32 10.59 -0.97
CA VAL A 623 13.96 11.09 -0.68
C VAL A 623 13.81 12.56 -1.10
N LYS A 624 12.97 12.83 -2.09
CA LYS A 624 12.88 14.15 -2.76
C LYS A 624 11.45 14.53 -3.13
N GLY A 625 11.24 15.83 -3.37
CA GLY A 625 9.97 16.42 -3.81
C GLY A 625 10.10 17.11 -5.17
N TYR A 626 9.14 16.88 -6.06
CA TYR A 626 9.15 17.33 -7.45
C TYR A 626 7.79 17.93 -7.83
N TYR A 627 7.78 19.18 -8.29
CA TYR A 627 6.59 19.78 -8.93
C TYR A 627 6.53 19.42 -10.41
N THR A 628 5.31 19.29 -10.94
CA THR A 628 5.09 19.08 -12.37
C THR A 628 3.86 19.84 -12.86
N ASP A 629 3.94 20.38 -14.08
CA ASP A 629 2.79 20.95 -14.80
C ASP A 629 1.98 19.87 -15.56
N TRP A 630 2.44 18.61 -15.56
CA TRP A 630 1.73 17.48 -16.14
C TRP A 630 0.31 17.33 -15.58
N THR A 631 -0.65 16.99 -16.44
CA THR A 631 -1.99 16.60 -16.01
C THR A 631 -2.48 15.38 -16.78
N PRO A 632 -3.51 14.66 -16.29
CA PRO A 632 -4.14 13.57 -17.04
C PRO A 632 -4.69 13.95 -18.42
N LEU A 633 -4.76 15.25 -18.78
CA LEU A 633 -5.18 15.76 -20.08
C LEU A 633 -4.03 16.14 -21.04
N GLU A 634 -2.76 16.01 -20.63
CA GLU A 634 -1.65 16.34 -21.52
C GLU A 634 -1.67 15.45 -22.78
N GLY A 635 -1.56 16.09 -23.95
CA GLY A 635 -1.70 15.42 -25.25
C GLY A 635 -3.11 14.95 -25.62
N ARG A 636 -4.16 15.37 -24.90
CA ARG A 636 -5.55 14.90 -25.10
C ARG A 636 -6.53 16.05 -25.40
N PRO A 637 -7.60 15.82 -26.19
CA PRO A 637 -7.95 14.56 -26.84
C PRO A 637 -7.03 14.23 -28.03
N GLY A 638 -6.79 12.94 -28.25
CA GLY A 638 -5.99 12.45 -29.39
C GLY A 638 -6.79 12.36 -30.71
N PHE A 639 -6.40 11.41 -31.58
CA PHE A 639 -7.09 11.13 -32.86
C PHE A 639 -8.54 10.64 -32.72
N TYR A 640 -8.95 10.24 -31.51
CA TYR A 640 -10.28 9.71 -31.22
C TYR A 640 -11.01 10.61 -30.22
N LYS A 641 -12.34 10.62 -30.27
CA LYS A 641 -13.16 11.38 -29.32
C LYS A 641 -13.11 10.70 -27.95
N GLU A 642 -12.65 11.44 -26.94
CA GLU A 642 -12.57 10.99 -25.55
C GLU A 642 -13.65 11.65 -24.67
N ASP A 643 -14.14 10.92 -23.65
CA ASP A 643 -15.08 11.45 -22.65
C ASP A 643 -14.32 12.06 -21.46
N ILE A 644 -13.81 13.28 -21.68
CA ILE A 644 -12.99 14.06 -20.75
C ILE A 644 -13.71 15.32 -20.23
N ASP A 645 -13.32 15.78 -19.04
CA ASP A 645 -13.68 17.10 -18.51
C ASP A 645 -12.47 18.04 -18.58
N THR A 646 -12.53 18.99 -19.51
CA THR A 646 -11.48 20.01 -19.74
C THR A 646 -11.53 21.17 -18.75
N LYS A 647 -12.54 21.27 -17.89
CA LYS A 647 -12.64 22.32 -16.85
C LYS A 647 -11.86 21.97 -15.60
N ASP A 648 -11.61 20.68 -15.37
CA ASP A 648 -10.84 20.18 -14.25
C ASP A 648 -10.01 18.95 -14.67
N PRO A 649 -8.73 19.14 -15.04
CA PRO A 649 -7.88 18.06 -15.53
C PRO A 649 -7.76 16.85 -14.58
N TRP A 650 -7.96 17.07 -13.28
CA TRP A 650 -7.77 16.11 -12.20
C TRP A 650 -9.04 15.38 -11.74
N GLN A 651 -10.13 15.43 -12.51
CA GLN A 651 -11.28 14.55 -12.31
C GLN A 651 -10.89 13.09 -12.60
N PHE A 652 -11.41 12.14 -11.82
CA PHE A 652 -11.22 10.70 -12.04
C PHE A 652 -11.68 10.25 -13.44
N ARG A 653 -12.61 10.99 -14.04
CA ARG A 653 -13.05 10.87 -15.45
C ARG A 653 -11.89 10.91 -16.46
N ASN A 654 -10.90 11.75 -16.19
CA ASN A 654 -9.72 11.95 -17.03
C ASN A 654 -8.59 10.97 -16.67
N ILE A 655 -8.46 10.65 -15.38
CA ILE A 655 -7.45 9.74 -14.82
C ILE A 655 -7.68 8.32 -15.33
N LEU A 656 -8.89 7.77 -15.15
CA LEU A 656 -9.24 6.39 -15.52
C LEU A 656 -9.10 6.12 -17.03
N VAL A 657 -8.45 5.02 -17.39
CA VAL A 657 -8.27 4.59 -18.79
C VAL A 657 -9.53 3.88 -19.28
N ARG A 658 -10.11 4.39 -20.36
CA ARG A 658 -11.46 4.14 -20.88
C ARG A 658 -11.46 4.42 -22.39
#